data_AF-A0A522ET82-F1
#
_entry.id   AF-A0A522ET82-F1
#
_cell.length_a   1.000
_cell.length_b   1.000
_cell.length_c   1.000
_cell.angle_alpha   90.00
_cell.angle_beta   90.00
_cell.angle_gamma   90.00
#
_symmetry.space_group_name_H-M   'P 1'
#
loop_
_entity.id
_entity.type
_entity.pdbx_description
1 polymer ?
#
loop_
_entity_poly.entity_id
_entity_poly.type
_entity_poly.pdbx_seq_one_letter_code
_entity_poly.pdbx_strand_id
1 'polypeptide(L)'
;MRKAEISIGLIASISLAILGFILVLLFVSQTTNGKQFYCNNIAHYISNIGISQEDFCLSYQKIEFTSGNERSANITNFPNENIMDLFQTNATLRPSFAFNMTKDSRIGSATMSITNGNPMGYITHFNGQNFKTIITFDFSGGIYTLYLNVSRNIKVTRSKLKVEGYNVPGKVDLVFVIDQSGSMYNEWADICGSINQLKDNLSRTGLGVDVTSTIYGLSDSGAKTTGACKNADIKDTDLVAAMGAMGTSFAPITYSLVPPDEFRYPAFDQKSEAWGAGVYWASKYHPWRNNTKRIIFPVSDSDPTGGGPALVQADQKGRPIKYLEDPLFSGNEQAVINAADQAAQADGIYVFPIYGDDDPTETNLAKVEGYHVGSGSRACDPNLDMQCGCDPIYSSLPYSNVCLPIIAWMRQLTHYPQSRFTGYRDPNELKKFMQYVLASNYPHDVVITVDGKTIFSNPGPLDNTNSPQWVDENAFAQALEDAGQNCNQPSCQVTVQVSSSSEGAVILSELEVVYQQYIKDAGVDLNGNSIFYDPQFGGSKQIDFTAPAQSVIDACQPPECVFNFTLSSSEPAKLLLSNLSVKYSKVFLEEDLLQSVLECYDRASRQGFSKNIRCKEIPVPKDYIFYKEVNESSITQLLINKKWCNRFSNSDYGCGEQDQLRFVHSFTIPTNILVEYDAKTRQVVVS
;
A
#
# COMPACT_ATOMS: atom_id res chain seq x y z
N MET A 1 -9.57 69.46 11.93
CA MET A 1 -9.04 68.94 10.66
C MET A 1 -8.38 70.07 9.87
N ARG A 2 -7.05 70.13 9.85
CA ARG A 2 -6.26 70.56 8.70
C ARG A 2 -5.08 69.60 8.67
N LYS A 3 -5.27 68.53 7.89
CA LYS A 3 -4.25 67.51 7.65
C LYS A 3 -3.05 68.18 7.01
N ALA A 4 -1.89 67.72 7.44
CA ALA A 4 -0.58 68.17 7.02
C ALA A 4 -0.44 68.09 5.49
N GLU A 5 -0.49 69.25 4.83
CA GLU A 5 0.20 69.44 3.56
C GLU A 5 1.68 69.70 3.89
N ILE A 6 2.37 68.66 4.34
CA ILE A 6 3.83 68.63 4.20
C ILE A 6 4.06 68.63 2.69
N SER A 7 4.48 69.78 2.18
CA SER A 7 4.67 69.97 0.75
C SER A 7 5.59 68.87 0.24
N ILE A 8 5.23 68.28 -0.91
CA ILE A 8 6.05 67.30 -1.61
C ILE A 8 7.49 67.82 -1.80
N GLY A 9 7.66 69.15 -1.88
CA GLY A 9 8.95 69.82 -1.88
C GLY A 9 9.79 69.64 -0.61
N LEU A 10 9.19 69.58 0.59
CA LEU A 10 9.91 69.32 1.83
C LEU A 10 10.36 67.86 1.94
N ILE A 11 9.51 66.92 1.53
CA ILE A 11 9.88 65.48 1.52
C ILE A 11 10.97 65.23 0.48
N ALA A 12 10.88 65.87 -0.69
CA ALA A 12 11.89 65.78 -1.74
C ALA A 12 13.21 66.42 -1.29
N SER A 13 13.19 67.56 -0.59
CA SER A 13 14.41 68.23 -0.11
C SER A 13 15.10 67.43 1.01
N ILE A 14 14.33 66.86 1.94
CA ILE A 14 14.85 65.96 2.97
C ILE A 14 15.43 64.69 2.33
N SER A 15 14.75 64.11 1.34
CA SER A 15 15.25 62.90 0.64
C SER A 15 16.53 63.18 -0.13
N LEU A 16 16.62 64.33 -0.83
CA LEU A 16 17.84 64.76 -1.54
C LEU A 16 18.98 65.08 -0.57
N ALA A 17 18.68 65.67 0.59
CA ALA A 17 19.68 65.91 1.63
C ALA A 17 20.20 64.59 2.23
N ILE A 18 19.31 63.62 2.49
CA ILE A 18 19.70 62.28 2.97
C ILE A 18 20.54 61.54 1.91
N LEU A 19 20.14 61.58 0.64
CA LEU A 19 20.90 60.95 -0.45
C LEU A 19 22.26 61.62 -0.66
N GLY A 20 22.31 62.96 -0.59
CA GLY A 20 23.56 63.73 -0.63
C GLY A 20 24.47 63.40 0.56
N PHE A 21 23.91 63.24 1.75
CA PHE A 21 24.66 62.85 2.95
C PHE A 21 25.17 61.40 2.86
N ILE A 22 24.36 60.47 2.34
CA ILE A 22 24.75 59.07 2.08
C ILE A 22 25.85 59.01 1.02
N LEU A 23 25.75 59.79 -0.07
CA LEU A 23 26.77 59.86 -1.11
C LEU A 23 28.08 60.48 -0.60
N VAL A 24 28.01 61.53 0.22
CA VAL A 24 29.20 62.11 0.89
C VAL A 24 29.81 61.10 1.87
N LEU A 25 29.00 60.36 2.64
CA LEU A 25 29.48 59.29 3.52
C LEU A 25 30.09 58.13 2.75
N LEU A 26 29.53 57.75 1.60
CA LEU A 26 30.09 56.73 0.71
C LEU A 26 31.43 57.21 0.12
N PHE A 27 31.54 58.47 -0.31
CA PHE A 27 32.79 59.06 -0.79
C PHE A 27 33.85 59.21 0.31
N VAL A 28 33.45 59.58 1.54
CA VAL A 28 34.36 59.68 2.69
C VAL A 28 34.79 58.29 3.18
N SER A 29 33.92 57.27 3.09
CA SER A 29 34.21 55.87 3.46
C SER A 29 35.27 55.20 2.59
N GLN A 30 35.54 55.74 1.40
CA GLN A 30 36.59 55.26 0.50
C GLN A 30 37.95 55.94 0.74
N THR A 31 38.03 56.92 1.64
CA THR A 31 39.31 57.53 2.02
C THR A 31 39.91 56.84 3.25
N THR A 32 41.23 56.72 3.30
CA THR A 32 42.00 56.01 4.34
C THR A 32 41.75 56.52 5.77
N ASN A 33 41.27 57.76 5.95
CA ASN A 33 40.93 58.32 7.27
C ASN A 33 39.47 58.07 7.72
N GLY A 34 38.59 57.57 6.84
CA GLY A 34 37.18 57.27 7.19
C GLY A 34 37.01 56.04 8.09
N LYS A 35 37.95 55.10 8.05
CA LYS A 35 37.89 53.83 8.82
C LYS A 35 38.19 54.01 10.31
N GLN A 36 39.01 55.01 10.67
CA GLN A 36 39.38 55.29 12.06
C GLN A 36 38.31 56.13 12.78
N PHE A 37 37.60 57.00 12.05
CA PHE A 37 36.47 57.78 12.56
C PHE A 37 35.25 56.91 12.90
N TYR A 38 35.01 55.83 12.13
CA TYR A 38 33.89 54.91 12.33
C TYR A 38 34.07 53.99 13.55
N CYS A 39 35.30 53.57 13.85
CA CYS A 39 35.61 52.73 15.02
C CYS A 39 35.42 53.48 16.35
N ASN A 40 35.81 54.75 16.42
CA ASN A 40 35.81 55.49 17.69
C ASN A 40 34.41 55.99 18.11
N ASN A 41 33.52 56.29 17.16
CA ASN A 41 32.21 56.88 17.48
C ASN A 41 31.09 55.85 17.68
N ILE A 42 31.17 54.67 17.06
CA ILE A 42 30.14 53.64 17.18
C ILE A 42 30.36 52.73 18.41
N ALA A 43 31.59 52.63 18.92
CA ALA A 43 31.91 51.88 20.14
C ALA A 43 31.08 52.33 21.37
N HIS A 44 30.63 53.59 21.40
CA HIS A 44 29.83 54.12 22.49
C HIS A 44 28.35 53.67 22.46
N TYR A 45 27.85 53.18 21.32
CA TYR A 45 26.43 52.80 21.16
C TYR A 45 26.18 51.28 21.23
N ILE A 46 27.20 50.44 21.02
CA ILE A 46 27.03 48.97 20.92
C ILE A 46 27.15 48.27 22.29
N SER A 47 27.67 48.92 23.34
CA SER A 47 27.78 48.33 24.68
C SER A 47 26.44 48.00 25.35
N ASN A 48 25.32 48.53 24.85
CA ASN A 48 23.98 48.30 25.41
C ASN A 48 23.26 47.07 24.83
N ILE A 49 23.88 46.31 23.90
CA ILE A 49 23.27 45.13 23.25
C ILE A 49 24.09 43.84 23.40
N GLY A 50 25.07 43.82 24.32
CA GLY A 50 25.67 42.57 24.81
C GLY A 50 26.65 41.87 23.87
N ILE A 51 27.18 42.57 22.86
CA ILE A 51 28.28 42.07 22.02
C ILE A 51 29.57 42.74 22.49
N SER A 52 30.61 41.93 22.77
CA SER A 52 31.86 42.42 23.32
C SER A 52 32.61 43.31 22.30
N GLN A 53 33.29 44.34 22.79
CA GLN A 53 34.14 45.24 22.00
C GLN A 53 35.24 44.47 21.23
N GLU A 54 35.61 43.29 21.72
CA GLU A 54 36.68 42.47 21.13
C GLU A 54 36.24 41.85 19.81
N ASP A 55 35.01 41.32 19.68
CA ASP A 55 34.62 40.53 18.49
C ASP A 55 34.48 41.35 17.20
N PHE A 56 34.11 42.63 17.29
CA PHE A 56 33.93 43.47 16.10
C PHE A 56 35.22 44.20 15.68
N CYS A 57 36.10 44.51 16.64
CA CYS A 57 37.43 45.09 16.37
C CYS A 57 38.50 44.03 16.08
N LEU A 58 38.20 42.74 16.27
CA LEU A 58 39.10 41.61 16.02
C LEU A 58 39.50 41.42 14.54
N SER A 59 38.88 42.13 13.59
CA SER A 59 39.41 42.21 12.21
C SER A 59 40.61 43.17 12.06
N TYR A 60 41.02 43.86 13.13
CA TYR A 60 42.19 44.73 13.19
C TYR A 60 43.01 44.58 14.48
N GLN A 61 42.95 43.42 15.14
CA GLN A 61 43.93 43.11 16.18
C GLN A 61 45.31 42.89 15.54
N LYS A 62 46.22 43.74 16.00
CA LYS A 62 47.68 43.57 16.01
C LYS A 62 47.99 42.09 16.23
N ILE A 63 48.53 41.45 15.19
CA ILE A 63 48.73 40.02 15.26
C ILE A 63 49.93 39.75 16.14
N GLU A 64 49.68 39.31 17.37
CA GLU A 64 50.70 38.62 18.15
C GLU A 64 50.83 37.20 17.59
N PHE A 65 51.81 37.03 16.70
CA PHE A 65 52.15 35.71 16.18
C PHE A 65 53.27 35.06 16.98
N THR A 66 52.99 33.86 17.48
CA THR A 66 53.99 32.80 17.63
C THR A 66 54.36 32.24 16.24
N SER A 67 55.60 31.82 16.09
CA SER A 67 56.27 31.55 14.82
C SER A 67 56.06 30.10 14.33
N GLY A 68 55.97 29.89 13.01
CA GLY A 68 56.09 28.58 12.34
C GLY A 68 55.14 27.45 12.75
N ASN A 69 53.98 27.76 13.33
CA ASN A 69 53.04 26.73 13.79
C ASN A 69 52.23 26.16 12.61
N GLU A 70 52.11 24.83 12.59
CA GLU A 70 51.13 24.13 11.77
C GLU A 70 49.76 24.80 11.90
N ARG A 71 49.17 25.21 10.77
CA ARG A 71 47.78 25.69 10.77
C ARG A 71 46.90 24.55 10.36
N SER A 72 45.99 24.15 11.25
CA SER A 72 44.94 23.20 10.92
C SER A 72 43.89 23.90 10.07
N ALA A 73 43.61 23.37 8.90
CA ALA A 73 42.48 23.76 8.07
C ALA A 73 41.52 22.57 7.96
N ASN A 74 40.24 22.87 7.78
CA ASN A 74 39.20 21.88 7.56
C ASN A 74 38.56 22.14 6.21
N ILE A 75 38.57 21.14 5.34
CA ILE A 75 37.77 21.15 4.12
C ILE A 75 36.42 20.55 4.49
N THR A 76 35.40 21.40 4.60
CA THR A 76 34.01 21.00 4.88
C THR A 76 33.07 21.23 3.71
N ASN A 77 33.57 21.77 2.60
CA ASN A 77 32.72 22.19 1.50
C ASN A 77 32.88 21.24 0.32
N PHE A 78 31.78 20.65 -0.10
CA PHE A 78 31.63 20.30 -1.51
C PHE A 78 31.67 21.61 -2.32
N PRO A 79 32.16 21.61 -3.57
CA PRO A 79 32.31 22.81 -4.40
C PRO A 79 31.04 23.66 -4.55
N ASN A 80 29.86 23.12 -4.23
CA ASN A 80 28.58 23.82 -4.19
C ASN A 80 27.99 23.73 -2.78
N GLU A 81 27.66 24.87 -2.18
CA GLU A 81 26.99 24.96 -0.89
C GLU A 81 25.62 24.26 -0.94
N ASN A 82 25.39 23.37 0.04
CA ASN A 82 24.29 22.41 0.19
C ASN A 82 24.49 21.08 -0.56
N ILE A 83 24.57 20.00 0.21
CA ILE A 83 24.30 18.58 -0.14
C ILE A 83 24.38 18.31 -1.64
N MET A 84 25.43 17.63 -2.12
CA MET A 84 25.39 17.01 -3.44
C MET A 84 24.34 15.89 -3.41
N ASP A 85 23.08 16.27 -3.62
CA ASP A 85 22.08 15.37 -4.15
C ASP A 85 22.56 14.97 -5.55
N LEU A 86 22.53 13.67 -5.82
CA LEU A 86 22.53 13.06 -7.16
C LEU A 86 23.90 12.82 -7.80
N PHE A 87 24.61 11.83 -7.27
CA PHE A 87 25.19 10.84 -8.16
C PHE A 87 24.12 9.78 -8.47
N GLN A 88 23.35 10.00 -9.54
CA GLN A 88 22.70 8.89 -10.21
C GLN A 88 23.81 8.10 -10.91
N THR A 89 24.30 7.06 -10.23
CA THR A 89 25.17 6.08 -10.88
C THR A 89 24.28 5.37 -11.90
N ASN A 90 24.50 5.65 -13.18
CA ASN A 90 23.96 4.82 -14.24
C ASN A 90 25.01 3.73 -14.47
N ALA A 91 24.65 2.48 -14.82
CA ALA A 91 25.66 1.42 -14.98
C ALA A 91 26.77 1.75 -16.01
N THR A 92 26.52 2.75 -16.86
CA THR A 92 27.47 3.31 -17.84
C THR A 92 28.15 4.61 -17.40
N LEU A 93 27.66 5.30 -16.38
CA LEU A 93 28.19 6.57 -15.87
C LEU A 93 28.81 6.35 -14.49
N ARG A 94 30.13 6.47 -14.42
CA ARG A 94 30.87 6.52 -13.16
C ARG A 94 31.02 7.98 -12.75
N PRO A 95 30.12 8.52 -11.91
CA PRO A 95 30.29 9.86 -11.42
C PRO A 95 31.58 9.96 -10.63
N SER A 96 32.31 11.03 -10.89
CA SER A 96 33.53 11.36 -10.18
C SER A 96 33.50 12.81 -9.73
N PHE A 97 34.07 13.08 -8.56
CA PHE A 97 34.39 14.43 -8.15
C PHE A 97 35.83 14.48 -7.69
N ALA A 98 36.45 15.63 -7.86
CA ALA A 98 37.81 15.85 -7.42
C ALA A 98 37.92 17.13 -6.60
N PHE A 99 38.84 17.11 -5.64
CA PHE A 99 39.36 18.32 -5.03
C PHE A 99 40.88 18.26 -4.99
N ASN A 100 41.51 19.43 -4.92
CA ASN A 100 42.95 19.56 -4.88
C ASN A 100 43.40 19.90 -3.46
N MET A 101 44.52 19.32 -3.02
CA MET A 101 45.25 19.77 -1.84
C MET A 101 46.71 19.99 -2.21
N THR A 102 47.38 20.89 -1.51
CA THR A 102 48.81 21.11 -1.73
C THR A 102 49.64 19.96 -1.16
N LYS A 103 50.73 19.60 -1.82
CA LYS A 103 51.59 18.46 -1.44
C LYS A 103 52.21 18.58 -0.04
N ASP A 104 52.29 19.79 0.50
CA ASP A 104 52.74 20.08 1.87
C ASP A 104 51.67 19.92 2.95
N SER A 105 50.48 19.43 2.59
CA SER A 105 49.42 19.12 3.55
C SER A 105 49.69 17.79 4.26
N ARG A 106 49.42 17.75 5.57
CA ARG A 106 49.45 16.53 6.38
C ARG A 106 48.04 16.20 6.85
N ILE A 107 47.54 15.02 6.47
CA ILE A 107 46.16 14.64 6.78
C ILE A 107 46.09 14.17 8.23
N GLY A 108 45.29 14.86 9.05
CA GLY A 108 45.00 14.45 10.43
C GLY A 108 43.82 13.49 10.51
N SER A 109 42.75 13.77 9.76
CA SER A 109 41.59 12.87 9.63
C SER A 109 40.84 13.16 8.34
N ALA A 110 40.39 12.12 7.65
CA ALA A 110 39.57 12.25 6.45
C ALA A 110 38.38 11.27 6.49
N THR A 111 37.17 11.80 6.54
CA THR A 111 35.95 10.99 6.63
C THR A 111 34.88 11.46 5.66
N MET A 112 34.03 10.55 5.20
CA MET A 112 32.81 10.84 4.45
C MET A 112 31.69 9.87 4.84
N SER A 113 30.46 10.19 4.48
CA SER A 113 29.31 9.29 4.63
C SER A 113 28.79 8.90 3.26
N ILE A 114 28.58 7.61 3.03
CA ILE A 114 27.83 7.10 1.88
C ILE A 114 26.45 6.65 2.35
N THR A 115 25.41 6.98 1.60
CA THR A 115 24.02 6.60 1.91
C THR A 115 23.32 6.11 0.65
N ASN A 116 22.55 5.04 0.78
CA ASN A 116 21.65 4.57 -0.25
C ASN A 116 20.48 5.56 -0.34
N GLY A 117 20.41 6.29 -1.46
CA GLY A 117 19.39 7.31 -1.73
C GLY A 117 18.08 6.75 -2.29
N ASN A 118 17.94 5.42 -2.40
CA ASN A 118 16.68 4.82 -2.81
C ASN A 118 15.65 4.95 -1.67
N PRO A 119 14.44 5.45 -1.95
CA PRO A 119 13.41 5.59 -0.94
C PRO A 119 12.93 4.23 -0.43
N MET A 120 12.40 4.20 0.80
CA MET A 120 11.63 3.04 1.25
C MET A 120 10.36 2.89 0.41
N GLY A 121 10.14 1.68 -0.07
CA GLY A 121 8.92 1.28 -0.78
C GLY A 121 7.87 0.77 0.19
N TYR A 122 6.60 0.96 -0.17
CA TYR A 122 5.44 0.57 0.61
C TYR A 122 4.39 -0.07 -0.30
N ILE A 123 3.92 -1.27 0.07
CA ILE A 123 2.83 -1.96 -0.62
C ILE A 123 1.71 -2.20 0.38
N THR A 124 0.51 -1.72 0.05
CA THR A 124 -0.67 -1.86 0.92
C THR A 124 -1.90 -2.42 0.21
N HIS A 125 -1.72 -2.79 -1.06
CA HIS A 125 -2.81 -3.20 -1.94
C HIS A 125 -2.34 -4.20 -2.99
N PHE A 126 -3.23 -5.11 -3.37
CA PHE A 126 -3.06 -5.96 -4.55
C PHE A 126 -3.60 -5.24 -5.79
N ASN A 127 -2.90 -5.33 -6.93
CA ASN A 127 -3.38 -4.82 -8.24
C ASN A 127 -3.85 -3.34 -8.27
N GLY A 128 -3.40 -2.49 -7.33
CA GLY A 128 -3.89 -1.10 -7.23
C GLY A 128 -5.28 -0.93 -6.63
N GLN A 129 -5.92 -2.00 -6.13
CA GLN A 129 -7.28 -1.96 -5.58
C GLN A 129 -7.30 -2.04 -4.03
N ASN A 130 -8.38 -1.58 -3.41
CA ASN A 130 -8.52 -1.29 -1.97
C ASN A 130 -7.93 -2.33 -0.98
N PHE A 131 -7.75 -1.88 0.28
CA PHE A 131 -7.18 -2.59 1.44
C PHE A 131 -7.69 -4.02 1.75
N LYS A 132 -8.80 -4.44 1.14
CA LYS A 132 -9.43 -5.73 1.35
C LYS A 132 -9.70 -6.37 -0.01
N THR A 133 -9.12 -7.54 -0.25
CA THR A 133 -9.33 -8.34 -1.45
C THR A 133 -10.13 -9.58 -1.08
N ILE A 134 -11.26 -9.80 -1.75
CA ILE A 134 -12.19 -10.89 -1.46
C ILE A 134 -12.16 -11.84 -2.64
N ILE A 135 -11.83 -13.09 -2.35
CA ILE A 135 -11.68 -14.16 -3.33
C ILE A 135 -12.73 -15.19 -3.01
N THR A 136 -13.59 -15.48 -3.97
CA THR A 136 -14.62 -16.49 -3.82
C THR A 136 -14.30 -17.71 -4.67
N PHE A 137 -14.48 -18.90 -4.08
CA PHE A 137 -14.27 -20.18 -4.72
C PHE A 137 -15.61 -20.87 -4.95
N ASP A 138 -15.71 -21.61 -6.06
CA ASP A 138 -16.86 -22.46 -6.36
C ASP A 138 -16.71 -23.84 -5.67
N PHE A 139 -17.66 -24.76 -5.87
CA PHE A 139 -17.65 -26.09 -5.24
C PHE A 139 -16.39 -26.91 -5.46
N SER A 140 -15.75 -26.72 -6.62
CA SER A 140 -14.52 -27.44 -6.96
C SER A 140 -13.27 -26.79 -6.36
N GLY A 141 -13.45 -25.70 -5.61
CA GLY A 141 -12.36 -24.86 -5.17
C GLY A 141 -11.77 -24.08 -6.35
N GLY A 142 -10.45 -24.02 -6.40
CA GLY A 142 -9.73 -23.44 -7.53
C GLY A 142 -8.52 -22.62 -7.11
N ILE A 143 -7.97 -21.87 -8.06
CA ILE A 143 -6.81 -21.01 -7.87
C ILE A 143 -7.17 -19.62 -8.40
N TYR A 144 -6.94 -18.60 -7.57
CA TYR A 144 -7.09 -17.20 -7.92
C TYR A 144 -5.74 -16.51 -7.89
N THR A 145 -5.46 -15.68 -8.90
CA THR A 145 -4.16 -15.04 -9.08
C THR A 145 -4.25 -13.53 -8.86
N LEU A 146 -3.46 -13.02 -7.91
CA LEU A 146 -3.22 -11.62 -7.62
C LEU A 146 -1.78 -11.23 -7.99
N TYR A 147 -1.50 -9.93 -8.06
CA TYR A 147 -0.15 -9.43 -8.32
C TYR A 147 0.26 -8.34 -7.34
N LEU A 148 1.55 -8.35 -6.97
CA LEU A 148 2.24 -7.32 -6.21
C LEU A 148 3.36 -6.74 -7.07
N ASN A 149 3.48 -5.41 -7.14
CA ASN A 149 4.61 -4.77 -7.79
C ASN A 149 5.76 -4.64 -6.79
N VAL A 150 6.88 -5.29 -7.08
CA VAL A 150 8.06 -5.31 -6.23
C VAL A 150 9.25 -4.78 -7.02
N SER A 151 10.03 -3.89 -6.41
CA SER A 151 11.27 -3.40 -7.02
C SER A 151 12.34 -4.49 -7.05
N ARG A 152 13.30 -4.37 -7.97
CA ARG A 152 14.46 -5.27 -8.00
C ARG A 152 15.37 -5.04 -6.79
N ASN A 153 16.05 -6.08 -6.31
CA ASN A 153 17.04 -6.02 -5.23
C ASN A 153 16.49 -5.37 -3.94
N ILE A 154 15.39 -5.91 -3.44
CA ILE A 154 14.78 -5.39 -2.22
C ILE A 154 15.16 -6.21 -1.00
N LYS A 155 15.14 -5.55 0.14
CA LYS A 155 15.13 -6.14 1.46
C LYS A 155 13.85 -5.74 2.16
N VAL A 156 13.03 -6.72 2.53
CA VAL A 156 11.75 -6.51 3.22
C VAL A 156 12.05 -6.31 4.70
N THR A 157 11.66 -5.16 5.24
CA THR A 157 11.87 -4.83 6.66
C THR A 157 10.66 -5.19 7.51
N ARG A 158 9.48 -5.24 6.88
CA ARG A 158 8.22 -5.64 7.51
C ARG A 158 7.28 -6.19 6.45
N SER A 159 6.62 -7.30 6.73
CA SER A 159 5.52 -7.79 5.90
C SER A 159 4.38 -8.27 6.79
N LYS A 160 3.14 -7.98 6.38
CA LYS A 160 1.91 -8.42 7.05
C LYS A 160 0.87 -8.74 6.02
N LEU A 161 0.15 -9.81 6.28
CA LEU A 161 -1.02 -10.22 5.51
C LEU A 161 -1.92 -11.04 6.43
N LYS A 162 -3.19 -10.64 6.50
CA LYS A 162 -4.21 -11.34 7.27
C LYS A 162 -5.15 -12.07 6.33
N VAL A 163 -5.43 -13.33 6.67
CA VAL A 163 -6.25 -14.25 5.89
C VAL A 163 -7.46 -14.62 6.71
N GLU A 164 -8.64 -14.42 6.14
CA GLU A 164 -9.91 -14.76 6.78
C GLU A 164 -10.71 -15.69 5.88
N GLY A 165 -11.35 -16.71 6.46
CA GLY A 165 -12.23 -17.63 5.76
C GLY A 165 -13.67 -17.31 6.07
N TYR A 166 -14.51 -17.32 5.05
CA TYR A 166 -15.92 -16.99 5.15
C TYR A 166 -16.78 -18.03 4.48
N ASN A 167 -17.90 -18.28 5.13
CA ASN A 167 -18.88 -19.22 4.66
C ASN A 167 -19.85 -18.60 3.66
N VAL A 168 -19.35 -18.25 2.47
CA VAL A 168 -20.16 -17.72 1.38
C VAL A 168 -19.74 -18.32 0.04
N PRO A 169 -20.69 -18.76 -0.80
CA PRO A 169 -20.40 -19.24 -2.15
C PRO A 169 -20.04 -18.07 -3.07
N GLY A 170 -19.22 -18.31 -4.09
CA GLY A 170 -18.88 -17.27 -5.08
C GLY A 170 -20.01 -16.87 -6.03
N LYS A 171 -20.83 -17.84 -6.43
CA LYS A 171 -21.99 -17.64 -7.31
C LYS A 171 -23.16 -18.48 -6.80
N VAL A 172 -24.36 -17.90 -6.82
CA VAL A 172 -25.58 -18.61 -6.43
C VAL A 172 -26.70 -18.35 -7.42
N ASP A 173 -27.36 -19.42 -7.84
CA ASP A 173 -28.57 -19.40 -8.65
C ASP A 173 -29.72 -19.91 -7.78
N LEU A 174 -30.70 -19.03 -7.55
CA LEU A 174 -31.89 -19.32 -6.77
C LEU A 174 -33.06 -19.49 -7.73
N VAL A 175 -33.61 -20.68 -7.82
CA VAL A 175 -34.78 -20.98 -8.64
C VAL A 175 -35.98 -21.21 -7.72
N PHE A 176 -37.06 -20.48 -7.94
CA PHE A 176 -38.32 -20.70 -7.23
C PHE A 176 -39.29 -21.33 -8.20
N VAL A 177 -39.92 -22.44 -7.81
CA VAL A 177 -41.03 -23.06 -8.55
C VAL A 177 -42.26 -22.94 -7.66
N ILE A 178 -43.12 -21.98 -8.01
CA ILE A 178 -44.19 -21.51 -7.15
C ILE A 178 -45.52 -21.91 -7.76
N ASP A 179 -46.33 -22.53 -6.91
CA ASP A 179 -47.72 -22.81 -7.11
C ASP A 179 -48.53 -21.56 -7.52
N GLN A 180 -49.35 -21.69 -8.56
CA GLN A 180 -50.21 -20.61 -9.08
C GLN A 180 -51.68 -20.77 -8.70
N SER A 181 -52.01 -21.58 -7.70
CA SER A 181 -53.35 -21.64 -7.14
C SER A 181 -53.77 -20.29 -6.55
N GLY A 182 -55.08 -20.13 -6.36
CA GLY A 182 -55.64 -18.90 -5.81
C GLY A 182 -55.30 -18.68 -4.33
N SER A 183 -55.07 -19.76 -3.58
CA SER A 183 -54.69 -19.76 -2.16
C SER A 183 -53.28 -19.21 -1.93
N MET A 184 -52.39 -19.32 -2.92
CA MET A 184 -50.99 -18.88 -2.83
C MET A 184 -50.78 -17.35 -2.93
N TYR A 185 -51.85 -16.55 -2.80
CA TYR A 185 -51.81 -15.10 -3.05
C TYR A 185 -50.83 -14.37 -2.12
N ASN A 186 -50.77 -14.74 -0.85
CA ASN A 186 -49.94 -14.08 0.16
C ASN A 186 -48.45 -14.38 -0.07
N GLU A 187 -48.12 -15.62 -0.38
CA GLU A 187 -46.78 -16.10 -0.73
C GLU A 187 -46.27 -15.35 -1.96
N TRP A 188 -47.10 -15.22 -2.99
CA TRP A 188 -46.76 -14.47 -4.20
C TRP A 188 -46.47 -13.00 -3.92
N ALA A 189 -47.20 -12.38 -3.00
CA ALA A 189 -46.99 -10.98 -2.63
C ALA A 189 -45.64 -10.78 -1.91
N ASP A 190 -45.28 -11.70 -1.03
CA ASP A 190 -44.18 -11.51 -0.08
C ASP A 190 -42.83 -12.11 -0.53
N ILE A 191 -42.87 -13.20 -1.31
CA ILE A 191 -41.65 -13.86 -1.79
C ILE A 191 -40.82 -12.92 -2.67
N CYS A 192 -41.48 -12.06 -3.43
CA CYS A 192 -40.86 -11.02 -4.24
C CYS A 192 -39.98 -10.07 -3.40
N GLY A 193 -40.53 -9.59 -2.28
CA GLY A 193 -39.82 -8.71 -1.34
C GLY A 193 -38.66 -9.43 -0.67
N SER A 194 -38.88 -10.67 -0.24
CA SER A 194 -37.89 -11.49 0.45
C SER A 194 -36.69 -11.82 -0.44
N ILE A 195 -36.91 -12.20 -1.70
CA ILE A 195 -35.86 -12.46 -2.68
C ILE A 195 -35.04 -11.21 -2.99
N ASN A 196 -35.69 -10.06 -3.20
CA ASN A 196 -34.99 -8.81 -3.46
C ASN A 196 -34.16 -8.36 -2.24
N GLN A 197 -34.72 -8.46 -1.04
CA GLN A 197 -33.96 -8.17 0.18
C GLN A 197 -32.79 -9.13 0.38
N LEU A 198 -32.94 -10.40 -0.01
CA LEU A 198 -31.85 -11.37 0.06
C LEU A 198 -30.71 -11.02 -0.89
N LYS A 199 -31.04 -10.71 -2.16
CA LYS A 199 -30.07 -10.21 -3.14
C LYS A 199 -29.36 -8.97 -2.62
N ASP A 200 -30.12 -8.02 -2.08
CA ASP A 200 -29.58 -6.81 -1.47
C ASP A 200 -28.68 -7.12 -0.28
N ASN A 201 -29.07 -8.03 0.61
CA ASN A 201 -28.25 -8.37 1.77
C ASN A 201 -26.95 -9.06 1.36
N LEU A 202 -27.03 -10.06 0.47
CA LEU A 202 -25.83 -10.77 -0.02
C LEU A 202 -24.89 -9.84 -0.80
N SER A 203 -25.43 -8.98 -1.68
CA SER A 203 -24.63 -8.00 -2.42
C SER A 203 -24.06 -6.90 -1.52
N ARG A 204 -24.80 -6.45 -0.49
CA ARG A 204 -24.37 -5.39 0.45
C ARG A 204 -23.49 -5.86 1.60
N THR A 205 -23.38 -7.18 1.87
CA THR A 205 -22.41 -7.69 2.86
C THR A 205 -20.97 -7.30 2.55
N GLY A 206 -20.71 -6.79 1.34
CA GLY A 206 -19.37 -6.47 0.87
C GLY A 206 -18.57 -7.72 0.49
N LEU A 207 -19.17 -8.92 0.56
CA LEU A 207 -18.54 -10.19 0.22
C LEU A 207 -18.55 -10.51 -1.28
N GLY A 208 -19.23 -9.70 -2.10
CA GLY A 208 -19.18 -9.80 -3.55
C GLY A 208 -19.85 -11.05 -4.14
N VAL A 209 -20.80 -11.67 -3.42
CA VAL A 209 -21.52 -12.85 -3.89
C VAL A 209 -22.40 -12.49 -5.10
N ASP A 210 -22.20 -13.19 -6.22
CA ASP A 210 -22.98 -13.01 -7.45
C ASP A 210 -24.25 -13.87 -7.44
N VAL A 211 -25.37 -13.25 -7.07
CA VAL A 211 -26.67 -13.91 -6.91
C VAL A 211 -27.58 -13.64 -8.10
N THR A 212 -28.01 -14.70 -8.78
CA THR A 212 -29.12 -14.65 -9.73
C THR A 212 -30.32 -15.36 -9.13
N SER A 213 -31.52 -14.84 -9.36
CA SER A 213 -32.75 -15.57 -9.03
C SER A 213 -33.70 -15.62 -10.22
N THR A 214 -34.38 -16.74 -10.37
CA THR A 214 -35.43 -16.94 -11.35
C THR A 214 -36.67 -17.49 -10.65
N ILE A 215 -37.80 -16.80 -10.82
CA ILE A 215 -39.08 -17.16 -10.23
C ILE A 215 -39.97 -17.71 -11.34
N TYR A 216 -40.25 -18.99 -11.27
CA TYR A 216 -41.20 -19.67 -12.12
C TYR A 216 -42.53 -19.83 -11.41
N GLY A 217 -43.60 -19.51 -12.12
CA GLY A 217 -44.92 -20.02 -11.77
C GLY A 217 -45.19 -21.36 -12.45
N LEU A 218 -45.89 -22.25 -11.76
CA LEU A 218 -46.34 -23.53 -12.30
C LEU A 218 -47.56 -23.33 -13.19
N SER A 219 -47.49 -23.84 -14.43
CA SER A 219 -48.51 -23.69 -15.49
C SER A 219 -48.61 -22.27 -16.07
N ASP A 220 -48.84 -22.18 -17.38
CA ASP A 220 -49.25 -20.94 -18.06
C ASP A 220 -50.78 -20.75 -18.07
N SER A 221 -51.52 -21.73 -17.56
CA SER A 221 -52.97 -21.75 -17.40
C SER A 221 -53.44 -21.56 -15.95
N GLY A 222 -52.51 -21.42 -15.01
CA GLY A 222 -52.79 -21.17 -13.58
C GLY A 222 -53.53 -19.86 -13.33
N ALA A 223 -53.93 -19.63 -12.07
CA ALA A 223 -54.53 -18.35 -11.73
C ALA A 223 -53.53 -17.24 -12.10
N LYS A 224 -54.03 -16.18 -12.73
CA LYS A 224 -53.21 -14.99 -13.02
C LYS A 224 -52.96 -14.27 -11.70
N THR A 225 -52.14 -14.87 -10.84
CA THR A 225 -51.68 -14.24 -9.62
C THR A 225 -51.01 -12.93 -10.03
N THR A 226 -51.41 -11.86 -9.35
CA THR A 226 -51.05 -10.48 -9.70
C THR A 226 -49.59 -10.13 -9.33
N GLY A 227 -48.79 -11.14 -8.93
CA GLY A 227 -47.41 -11.00 -8.51
C GLY A 227 -46.50 -10.52 -9.64
N ALA A 228 -46.13 -9.24 -9.59
CA ALA A 228 -45.33 -8.57 -10.63
C ALA A 228 -43.85 -9.04 -10.72
N CYS A 229 -43.38 -9.97 -9.88
CA CYS A 229 -41.97 -10.41 -9.86
C CYS A 229 -41.69 -11.76 -10.53
N LYS A 230 -42.73 -12.46 -11.01
CA LYS A 230 -42.55 -13.71 -11.77
C LYS A 230 -41.69 -13.45 -13.00
N ASN A 231 -40.69 -14.30 -13.25
CA ASN A 231 -39.83 -14.20 -14.42
C ASN A 231 -40.43 -14.93 -15.63
N ALA A 232 -41.00 -16.12 -15.42
CA ALA A 232 -41.60 -16.94 -16.46
C ALA A 232 -42.58 -17.96 -15.88
N ASP A 233 -43.33 -18.63 -16.76
CA ASP A 233 -44.14 -19.81 -16.43
C ASP A 233 -43.44 -21.08 -16.92
N ILE A 234 -43.52 -22.15 -16.15
CA ILE A 234 -43.29 -23.51 -16.67
C ILE A 234 -44.58 -23.92 -17.36
N LYS A 235 -44.54 -24.01 -18.70
CA LYS A 235 -45.75 -24.23 -19.49
C LYS A 235 -46.38 -25.57 -19.18
N ASP A 236 -47.67 -25.67 -19.42
CA ASP A 236 -48.44 -26.91 -19.32
C ASP A 236 -47.79 -28.08 -20.07
N THR A 237 -47.29 -27.82 -21.28
CA THR A 237 -46.62 -28.83 -22.11
C THR A 237 -45.33 -29.34 -21.48
N ASP A 238 -44.61 -28.47 -20.78
CA ASP A 238 -43.33 -28.78 -20.17
C ASP A 238 -43.52 -29.59 -18.89
N LEU A 239 -44.55 -29.26 -18.10
CA LEU A 239 -44.94 -30.05 -16.92
C LEU A 239 -45.45 -31.44 -17.31
N VAL A 240 -46.27 -31.54 -18.37
CA VAL A 240 -46.73 -32.84 -18.90
C VAL A 240 -45.54 -33.67 -19.41
N ALA A 241 -44.59 -33.04 -20.12
CA ALA A 241 -43.38 -33.72 -20.56
C ALA A 241 -42.51 -34.18 -19.38
N ALA A 242 -42.40 -33.38 -18.31
CA ALA A 242 -41.70 -33.75 -17.09
C ALA A 242 -42.34 -34.98 -16.43
N MET A 243 -43.66 -34.98 -16.23
CA MET A 243 -44.39 -36.15 -15.71
C MET A 243 -44.15 -37.40 -16.56
N GLY A 244 -44.23 -37.27 -17.89
CA GLY A 244 -43.94 -38.37 -18.80
C GLY A 244 -42.50 -38.91 -18.68
N ALA A 245 -41.52 -38.02 -18.51
CA ALA A 245 -40.12 -38.39 -18.31
C ALA A 245 -39.87 -39.11 -16.97
N MET A 246 -40.69 -38.81 -15.94
CA MET A 246 -40.70 -39.52 -14.65
C MET A 246 -41.45 -40.86 -14.72
N GLY A 247 -42.05 -41.21 -15.86
CA GLY A 247 -42.81 -42.46 -16.04
C GLY A 247 -44.23 -42.40 -15.45
N THR A 248 -44.78 -41.20 -15.26
CA THR A 248 -46.12 -40.97 -14.72
C THR A 248 -46.92 -40.02 -15.62
N SER A 249 -48.15 -39.67 -15.22
CA SER A 249 -49.04 -38.76 -15.94
C SER A 249 -49.99 -38.09 -14.96
N PHE A 250 -50.35 -36.83 -15.25
CA PHE A 250 -51.42 -36.13 -14.53
C PHE A 250 -52.73 -36.93 -14.59
N ALA A 251 -53.23 -37.34 -13.42
CA ALA A 251 -54.53 -37.98 -13.29
C ALA A 251 -55.63 -37.01 -13.76
N PRO A 252 -56.50 -37.42 -14.70
CA PRO A 252 -57.54 -36.54 -15.21
C PRO A 252 -58.60 -36.27 -14.14
N ILE A 253 -59.03 -35.00 -14.03
CA ILE A 253 -60.18 -34.63 -13.22
C ILE A 253 -61.43 -35.29 -13.81
N THR A 254 -61.90 -36.37 -13.18
CA THR A 254 -63.07 -37.14 -13.64
C THR A 254 -64.22 -37.02 -12.66
N TYR A 255 -65.04 -35.99 -12.83
CA TYR A 255 -66.23 -35.79 -12.00
C TYR A 255 -67.21 -36.96 -12.16
N SER A 256 -67.53 -37.65 -11.05
CA SER A 256 -68.62 -38.63 -11.02
C SER A 256 -69.78 -38.05 -10.23
N LEU A 257 -70.90 -37.81 -10.92
CA LEU A 257 -72.18 -37.51 -10.28
C LEU A 257 -72.65 -38.77 -9.57
N VAL A 258 -72.79 -38.72 -8.24
CA VAL A 258 -73.44 -39.79 -7.47
C VAL A 258 -74.89 -39.36 -7.21
N PRO A 259 -75.89 -40.07 -7.78
CA PRO A 259 -77.29 -39.72 -7.54
C PRO A 259 -77.76 -40.10 -6.12
N PRO A 260 -78.70 -39.35 -5.52
CA PRO A 260 -79.16 -38.01 -5.87
C PRO A 260 -78.49 -36.98 -4.95
N ASP A 261 -77.81 -35.99 -5.53
CA ASP A 261 -77.35 -34.77 -4.85
C ASP A 261 -75.95 -34.79 -4.18
N GLU A 262 -75.06 -35.71 -4.57
CA GLU A 262 -73.68 -35.76 -4.07
C GLU A 262 -72.64 -35.58 -5.19
N PHE A 263 -71.79 -34.56 -5.07
CA PHE A 263 -70.52 -34.51 -5.79
C PHE A 263 -69.44 -35.17 -4.94
N ARG A 264 -68.74 -36.17 -5.51
CA ARG A 264 -67.48 -36.68 -4.97
C ARG A 264 -66.36 -36.15 -5.85
N TYR A 265 -65.48 -35.35 -5.27
CA TYR A 265 -64.22 -35.00 -5.91
C TYR A 265 -63.30 -36.23 -5.86
N PRO A 266 -62.94 -36.85 -7.01
CA PRO A 266 -61.89 -37.87 -7.00
C PRO A 266 -60.55 -37.22 -6.66
N ALA A 267 -59.55 -38.04 -6.36
CA ALA A 267 -58.17 -37.57 -6.42
C ALA A 267 -57.90 -37.04 -7.83
N PHE A 268 -57.26 -35.88 -7.93
CA PHE A 268 -56.89 -35.27 -9.19
C PHE A 268 -55.50 -34.69 -9.09
N ASP A 269 -54.86 -34.43 -10.22
CA ASP A 269 -53.60 -33.69 -10.28
C ASP A 269 -53.83 -32.36 -11.02
N GLN A 270 -53.24 -31.27 -10.53
CA GLN A 270 -53.34 -29.94 -11.15
C GLN A 270 -51.96 -29.39 -11.49
N LYS A 271 -51.76 -29.09 -12.78
CA LYS A 271 -50.46 -28.61 -13.27
C LYS A 271 -50.00 -27.31 -12.59
N SER A 272 -50.94 -26.43 -12.23
CA SER A 272 -50.61 -25.16 -11.57
C SER A 272 -50.09 -25.32 -10.15
N GLU A 273 -50.22 -26.49 -9.55
CA GLU A 273 -49.85 -26.80 -8.16
C GLU A 273 -48.75 -27.87 -8.09
N ALA A 274 -48.38 -28.47 -9.23
CA ALA A 274 -47.50 -29.65 -9.35
C ALA A 274 -46.01 -29.36 -9.11
N TRP A 275 -45.66 -28.97 -7.89
CA TRP A 275 -44.30 -28.56 -7.54
C TRP A 275 -43.25 -29.66 -7.71
N GLY A 276 -43.61 -30.94 -7.56
CA GLY A 276 -42.69 -32.06 -7.80
C GLY A 276 -42.25 -32.13 -9.27
N ALA A 277 -43.19 -31.98 -10.20
CA ALA A 277 -42.90 -31.86 -11.63
C ALA A 277 -42.10 -30.59 -11.95
N GLY A 278 -42.41 -29.48 -11.26
CA GLY A 278 -41.66 -28.22 -11.35
C GLY A 278 -40.19 -28.36 -10.94
N VAL A 279 -39.91 -29.03 -9.81
CA VAL A 279 -38.54 -29.30 -9.32
C VAL A 279 -37.78 -30.17 -10.32
N TYR A 280 -38.42 -31.23 -10.84
CA TYR A 280 -37.82 -32.09 -11.86
C TYR A 280 -37.45 -31.27 -13.11
N TRP A 281 -38.39 -30.46 -13.60
CA TRP A 281 -38.16 -29.61 -14.77
C TRP A 281 -37.03 -28.61 -14.55
N ALA A 282 -37.04 -27.89 -13.41
CA ALA A 282 -36.01 -26.92 -13.08
C ALA A 282 -34.63 -27.58 -12.95
N SER A 283 -34.58 -28.81 -12.43
CA SER A 283 -33.33 -29.57 -12.32
C SER A 283 -32.73 -29.89 -13.70
N LYS A 284 -33.57 -30.25 -14.68
CA LYS A 284 -33.11 -30.71 -16.00
C LYS A 284 -33.00 -29.62 -17.08
N TYR A 285 -33.82 -28.58 -17.00
CA TYR A 285 -34.03 -27.66 -18.13
C TYR A 285 -33.80 -26.19 -17.79
N HIS A 286 -33.70 -25.81 -16.51
CA HIS A 286 -33.33 -24.44 -16.17
C HIS A 286 -31.89 -24.14 -16.66
N PRO A 287 -31.63 -22.99 -17.30
CA PRO A 287 -30.31 -22.62 -17.79
C PRO A 287 -29.38 -22.16 -16.65
N TRP A 288 -28.96 -23.11 -15.80
CA TRP A 288 -28.03 -22.86 -14.70
C TRP A 288 -26.72 -22.25 -15.20
N ARG A 289 -26.19 -21.26 -14.46
CA ARG A 289 -24.87 -20.71 -14.76
C ARG A 289 -23.78 -21.74 -14.46
N ASN A 290 -22.67 -21.67 -15.18
CA ASN A 290 -21.50 -22.52 -14.91
C ASN A 290 -20.91 -22.17 -13.54
N ASN A 291 -20.49 -23.21 -12.80
CA ASN A 291 -19.82 -23.10 -11.50
C ASN A 291 -20.61 -22.28 -10.46
N THR A 292 -21.92 -22.54 -10.35
CA THR A 292 -22.83 -21.84 -9.43
C THR A 292 -23.43 -22.80 -8.40
N LYS A 293 -23.76 -22.29 -7.20
CA LYS A 293 -24.60 -23.01 -6.23
C LYS A 293 -26.03 -22.97 -6.72
N ARG A 294 -26.53 -24.15 -7.09
CA ARG A 294 -27.86 -24.34 -7.66
C ARG A 294 -28.83 -24.68 -6.56
N ILE A 295 -29.81 -23.81 -6.33
CA ILE A 295 -30.80 -23.99 -5.28
C ILE A 295 -32.20 -23.88 -5.87
N ILE A 296 -33.05 -24.87 -5.60
CA ILE A 296 -34.47 -24.83 -5.94
C ILE A 296 -35.30 -24.68 -4.66
N PHE A 297 -36.24 -23.75 -4.68
CA PHE A 297 -37.27 -23.58 -3.65
C PHE A 297 -38.63 -23.90 -4.27
N PRO A 298 -39.15 -25.13 -4.10
CA PRO A 298 -40.55 -25.38 -4.37
C PRO A 298 -41.39 -24.69 -3.31
N VAL A 299 -42.39 -23.94 -3.75
CA VAL A 299 -43.31 -23.19 -2.89
C VAL A 299 -44.73 -23.57 -3.25
N SER A 300 -45.42 -24.30 -2.38
CA SER A 300 -46.77 -24.80 -2.64
C SER A 300 -47.47 -25.16 -1.34
N ASP A 301 -48.79 -25.05 -1.34
CA ASP A 301 -49.66 -25.57 -0.31
C ASP A 301 -50.16 -27.01 -0.64
N SER A 302 -49.82 -27.56 -1.80
CA SER A 302 -50.42 -28.79 -2.35
C SER A 302 -49.49 -30.00 -2.36
N ASP A 303 -49.97 -31.15 -2.85
CA ASP A 303 -49.15 -32.35 -3.02
C ASP A 303 -48.18 -32.25 -4.24
N PRO A 304 -47.20 -33.16 -4.41
CA PRO A 304 -46.19 -33.09 -5.47
C PRO A 304 -46.72 -33.08 -6.90
N THR A 305 -47.91 -33.64 -7.15
CA THR A 305 -48.58 -33.64 -8.45
C THR A 305 -49.57 -32.49 -8.59
N GLY A 306 -49.66 -31.63 -7.57
CA GLY A 306 -50.55 -30.50 -7.51
C GLY A 306 -51.99 -30.93 -7.29
N GLY A 307 -52.18 -32.08 -6.68
CA GLY A 307 -53.49 -32.63 -6.43
C GLY A 307 -54.10 -32.18 -5.12
N GLY A 308 -55.40 -32.52 -5.01
CA GLY A 308 -56.23 -32.58 -3.82
C GLY A 308 -56.58 -34.05 -3.54
N PRO A 309 -56.51 -34.61 -2.33
CA PRO A 309 -57.08 -35.91 -2.09
C PRO A 309 -58.60 -35.81 -2.15
N ALA A 310 -59.25 -36.94 -2.43
CA ALA A 310 -60.71 -37.00 -2.57
C ALA A 310 -61.43 -36.56 -1.27
N LEU A 311 -61.87 -35.30 -1.17
CA LEU A 311 -62.16 -34.73 0.15
C LEU A 311 -63.59 -34.32 0.46
N VAL A 312 -64.50 -34.12 -0.49
CA VAL A 312 -65.79 -33.49 -0.10
C VAL A 312 -66.99 -34.07 -0.83
N GLN A 313 -67.98 -34.49 -0.05
CA GLN A 313 -69.39 -34.55 -0.44
C GLN A 313 -69.92 -33.12 -0.45
N ALA A 314 -70.19 -32.55 -1.62
CA ALA A 314 -70.74 -31.19 -1.74
C ALA A 314 -72.23 -31.20 -2.11
N ASP A 315 -72.96 -30.17 -1.70
CA ASP A 315 -74.36 -29.97 -2.09
C ASP A 315 -74.48 -29.51 -3.55
N GLN A 316 -75.71 -29.41 -4.05
CA GLN A 316 -76.00 -28.94 -5.42
C GLN A 316 -75.45 -27.53 -5.73
N LYS A 317 -74.98 -26.78 -4.73
CA LYS A 317 -74.37 -25.44 -4.88
C LYS A 317 -72.84 -25.49 -4.75
N GLY A 318 -72.24 -26.68 -4.71
CA GLY A 318 -70.81 -26.88 -4.51
C GLY A 318 -70.34 -26.59 -3.09
N ARG A 319 -71.24 -26.54 -2.10
CA ARG A 319 -70.85 -26.29 -0.70
C ARG A 319 -70.49 -27.60 -0.01
N PRO A 320 -69.37 -27.68 0.70
CA PRO A 320 -69.01 -28.89 1.45
C PRO A 320 -70.08 -29.29 2.47
N ILE A 321 -70.57 -30.53 2.39
CA ILE A 321 -71.50 -31.15 3.35
C ILE A 321 -70.77 -32.11 4.29
N LYS A 322 -69.87 -32.96 3.77
CA LYS A 322 -69.16 -33.99 4.54
C LYS A 322 -67.79 -34.29 3.94
N TYR A 323 -66.79 -34.45 4.80
CA TYR A 323 -65.48 -34.95 4.41
C TYR A 323 -65.45 -36.48 4.43
N LEU A 324 -64.82 -37.10 3.43
CA LEU A 324 -64.70 -38.56 3.34
C LEU A 324 -63.69 -39.08 4.39
N GLU A 325 -63.95 -40.26 4.94
CA GLU A 325 -63.18 -40.83 6.07
C GLU A 325 -61.78 -41.34 5.66
N ASP A 326 -61.51 -41.50 4.35
CA ASP A 326 -60.24 -41.96 3.77
C ASP A 326 -59.86 -41.14 2.52
N PRO A 327 -59.35 -39.91 2.67
CA PRO A 327 -58.83 -39.13 1.54
C PRO A 327 -57.64 -39.87 0.88
N LEU A 328 -57.75 -40.13 -0.43
CA LEU A 328 -56.70 -40.76 -1.24
C LEU A 328 -56.13 -39.74 -2.22
N PHE A 329 -54.80 -39.72 -2.36
CA PHE A 329 -54.09 -39.00 -3.43
C PHE A 329 -54.16 -39.77 -4.76
N SER A 330 -53.63 -39.21 -5.85
CA SER A 330 -53.72 -39.84 -7.18
C SER A 330 -52.84 -41.09 -7.31
N GLY A 331 -51.87 -41.25 -6.40
CA GLY A 331 -51.00 -42.41 -6.26
C GLY A 331 -49.67 -42.29 -7.00
N ASN A 332 -49.42 -41.13 -7.61
CA ASN A 332 -48.21 -40.83 -8.37
C ASN A 332 -47.16 -40.05 -7.55
N GLU A 333 -47.53 -39.53 -6.38
CA GLU A 333 -46.79 -38.50 -5.64
C GLU A 333 -45.39 -39.00 -5.25
N GLN A 334 -45.32 -40.22 -4.71
CA GLN A 334 -44.05 -40.82 -4.31
C GLN A 334 -43.10 -41.03 -5.50
N ALA A 335 -43.62 -41.44 -6.65
CA ALA A 335 -42.83 -41.66 -7.85
C ALA A 335 -42.27 -40.32 -8.39
N VAL A 336 -43.10 -39.28 -8.39
CA VAL A 336 -42.70 -37.91 -8.75
C VAL A 336 -41.59 -37.40 -7.84
N ILE A 337 -41.73 -37.56 -6.53
CA ILE A 337 -40.73 -37.11 -5.57
C ILE A 337 -39.42 -37.85 -5.73
N ASN A 338 -39.45 -39.18 -5.88
CA ASN A 338 -38.25 -39.96 -6.13
C ASN A 338 -37.50 -39.49 -7.39
N ALA A 339 -38.25 -39.18 -8.46
CA ALA A 339 -37.65 -38.75 -9.71
C ALA A 339 -37.13 -37.30 -9.64
N ALA A 340 -37.86 -36.39 -9.00
CA ALA A 340 -37.45 -35.01 -8.78
C ALA A 340 -36.19 -34.93 -7.90
N ASP A 341 -36.16 -35.70 -6.81
CA ASP A 341 -34.98 -35.92 -5.98
C ASP A 341 -33.79 -36.40 -6.82
N GLN A 342 -33.95 -37.54 -7.50
CA GLN A 342 -32.88 -38.15 -8.27
C GLN A 342 -32.33 -37.17 -9.34
N ALA A 343 -33.22 -36.38 -9.97
CA ALA A 343 -32.83 -35.35 -10.91
C ALA A 343 -31.98 -34.26 -10.25
N ALA A 344 -32.38 -33.76 -9.08
CA ALA A 344 -31.63 -32.74 -8.34
C ALA A 344 -30.27 -33.26 -7.85
N GLN A 345 -30.23 -34.47 -7.27
CA GLN A 345 -28.98 -35.08 -6.80
C GLN A 345 -27.98 -35.31 -7.93
N ALA A 346 -28.45 -35.79 -9.09
CA ALA A 346 -27.59 -36.07 -10.24
C ALA A 346 -26.84 -34.82 -10.74
N ASP A 347 -27.43 -33.63 -10.55
CA ASP A 347 -26.89 -32.34 -11.03
C ASP A 347 -26.37 -31.46 -9.89
N GLY A 348 -26.24 -32.00 -8.66
CA GLY A 348 -25.71 -31.32 -7.48
C GLY A 348 -26.57 -30.14 -7.01
N ILE A 349 -27.89 -30.23 -7.20
CA ILE A 349 -28.85 -29.16 -6.90
C ILE A 349 -29.40 -29.36 -5.48
N TYR A 350 -29.43 -28.28 -4.70
CA TYR A 350 -30.01 -28.29 -3.38
C TYR A 350 -31.49 -27.90 -3.45
N VAL A 351 -32.36 -28.64 -2.77
CA VAL A 351 -33.79 -28.36 -2.74
C VAL A 351 -34.22 -27.98 -1.32
N PHE A 352 -34.91 -26.85 -1.19
CA PHE A 352 -35.37 -26.30 0.08
C PHE A 352 -36.86 -25.94 -0.02
N PRO A 353 -37.75 -26.91 0.26
CA PRO A 353 -39.18 -26.69 0.16
C PRO A 353 -39.70 -25.66 1.15
N ILE A 354 -40.68 -24.88 0.70
CA ILE A 354 -41.43 -23.90 1.47
C ILE A 354 -42.91 -24.26 1.29
N TYR A 355 -43.63 -24.52 2.38
CA TYR A 355 -45.09 -24.70 2.30
C TYR A 355 -45.81 -23.34 2.39
N GLY A 356 -46.90 -23.09 1.66
CA GLY A 356 -47.66 -21.82 1.69
C GLY A 356 -48.65 -21.69 2.86
N ASP A 357 -48.74 -20.56 3.55
CA ASP A 357 -49.65 -20.39 4.71
C ASP A 357 -51.10 -20.17 4.25
N ASP A 358 -52.02 -21.03 4.70
CA ASP A 358 -53.45 -20.80 4.48
C ASP A 358 -53.93 -19.66 5.40
N ASP A 359 -54.41 -18.55 4.84
CA ASP A 359 -54.93 -17.44 5.63
C ASP A 359 -56.12 -17.94 6.49
N PRO A 360 -56.09 -17.78 7.83
CA PRO A 360 -57.17 -18.24 8.71
C PRO A 360 -58.53 -17.58 8.44
N THR A 361 -58.57 -16.52 7.63
CA THR A 361 -59.78 -15.81 7.18
C THR A 361 -60.36 -16.33 5.85
N GLU A 362 -59.68 -17.28 5.20
CA GLU A 362 -60.15 -17.88 3.96
C GLU A 362 -61.46 -18.67 4.10
N THR A 363 -62.25 -18.65 3.02
CA THR A 363 -63.60 -19.21 3.00
C THR A 363 -63.61 -20.72 3.29
N ASN A 364 -64.77 -21.28 3.68
CA ASN A 364 -64.90 -22.71 4.01
C ASN A 364 -64.52 -23.69 2.87
N LEU A 365 -64.35 -23.23 1.62
CA LEU A 365 -63.85 -24.02 0.50
C LEU A 365 -62.32 -23.97 0.37
N ALA A 366 -61.70 -22.84 0.68
CA ALA A 366 -60.24 -22.74 0.76
C ALA A 366 -59.70 -23.51 1.99
N LYS A 367 -60.50 -23.71 3.04
CA LYS A 367 -60.23 -24.71 4.11
C LYS A 367 -60.23 -26.18 3.65
N VAL A 368 -60.68 -26.45 2.42
CA VAL A 368 -60.72 -27.80 1.83
C VAL A 368 -59.48 -28.06 0.98
N GLU A 369 -58.96 -27.03 0.32
CA GLU A 369 -57.77 -27.08 -0.55
C GLU A 369 -56.49 -26.78 0.25
N GLY A 370 -56.59 -25.89 1.24
CA GLY A 370 -55.54 -25.60 2.21
C GLY A 370 -55.34 -26.79 3.14
N TYR A 371 -54.25 -27.50 2.93
CA TYR A 371 -53.91 -28.69 3.68
C TYR A 371 -53.52 -28.40 5.14
N HIS A 372 -53.55 -27.12 5.55
CA HIS A 372 -53.28 -26.67 6.91
C HIS A 372 -51.92 -27.14 7.42
N VAL A 373 -50.95 -27.31 6.52
CA VAL A 373 -49.57 -27.57 6.94
C VAL A 373 -49.07 -26.26 7.57
N GLY A 374 -48.67 -26.28 8.85
CA GLY A 374 -48.11 -25.09 9.49
C GLY A 374 -49.10 -24.09 10.12
N SER A 375 -50.42 -24.22 9.89
CA SER A 375 -51.43 -23.52 10.68
C SER A 375 -51.58 -24.20 12.06
N GLY A 376 -51.64 -23.43 13.15
CA GLY A 376 -51.98 -23.95 14.49
C GLY A 376 -50.86 -24.10 15.52
N SER A 377 -49.58 -23.89 15.20
CA SER A 377 -48.48 -23.92 16.19
C SER A 377 -47.84 -22.55 16.37
N ARG A 378 -48.15 -21.86 17.48
CA ARG A 378 -47.42 -20.64 17.93
C ARG A 378 -45.96 -20.94 18.33
N ALA A 379 -45.50 -22.20 18.26
CA ALA A 379 -44.17 -22.63 18.66
C ALA A 379 -43.57 -23.55 17.59
N CYS A 380 -43.25 -22.98 16.43
CA CYS A 380 -42.27 -23.63 15.57
C CYS A 380 -40.90 -23.19 16.07
N ASP A 381 -40.19 -24.09 16.74
CA ASP A 381 -38.78 -23.85 17.02
C ASP A 381 -38.00 -24.18 15.74
N PRO A 382 -37.41 -23.18 15.05
CA PRO A 382 -36.63 -23.43 13.85
C PRO A 382 -35.40 -24.31 14.11
N ASN A 383 -35.02 -24.58 15.37
CA ASN A 383 -33.92 -25.46 15.75
C ASN A 383 -34.34 -26.89 16.12
N LEU A 384 -35.64 -27.17 16.25
CA LEU A 384 -36.17 -28.50 16.52
C LEU A 384 -36.97 -28.95 15.29
N ASP A 385 -36.43 -29.94 14.59
CA ASP A 385 -36.79 -30.46 13.26
C ASP A 385 -38.22 -31.04 13.08
N MET A 386 -39.19 -30.67 13.93
CA MET A 386 -40.38 -31.50 14.16
C MET A 386 -41.70 -30.82 14.52
N GLN A 387 -41.85 -29.48 14.56
CA GLN A 387 -43.12 -28.88 15.06
C GLN A 387 -43.83 -27.84 14.17
N CYS A 388 -43.48 -27.74 12.89
CA CYS A 388 -44.43 -27.25 11.88
C CYS A 388 -45.41 -28.38 11.54
N GLY A 389 -46.16 -28.84 12.54
CA GLY A 389 -47.17 -29.89 12.36
C GLY A 389 -48.39 -29.35 11.61
N CYS A 390 -49.16 -30.28 11.04
CA CYS A 390 -50.55 -30.02 10.67
C CYS A 390 -51.29 -29.43 11.89
N ASP A 391 -52.23 -28.52 11.68
CA ASP A 391 -53.08 -28.04 12.77
C ASP A 391 -53.63 -29.23 13.58
N PRO A 392 -53.55 -29.23 14.91
CA PRO A 392 -54.10 -30.30 15.74
C PRO A 392 -55.55 -30.67 15.40
N ILE A 393 -56.37 -29.71 14.97
CA ILE A 393 -57.75 -29.91 14.53
C ILE A 393 -57.82 -30.84 13.31
N TYR A 394 -56.87 -30.71 12.38
CA TYR A 394 -56.76 -31.54 11.17
C TYR A 394 -55.79 -32.73 11.32
N SER A 395 -55.13 -32.85 12.48
CA SER A 395 -54.33 -34.03 12.85
C SER A 395 -55.16 -35.20 13.42
N SER A 396 -56.47 -35.00 13.61
CA SER A 396 -57.41 -36.00 14.14
C SER A 396 -58.32 -36.58 13.04
N LEU A 397 -58.77 -37.83 13.20
CA LEU A 397 -59.72 -38.47 12.27
C LEU A 397 -60.96 -37.58 12.07
N PRO A 398 -61.45 -37.40 10.82
CA PRO A 398 -61.05 -38.09 9.59
C PRO A 398 -59.87 -37.46 8.80
N TYR A 399 -59.26 -36.37 9.28
CA TYR A 399 -58.29 -35.55 8.51
C TYR A 399 -56.82 -35.95 8.71
N SER A 400 -56.54 -36.86 9.65
CA SER A 400 -55.19 -37.24 10.09
C SER A 400 -54.25 -37.75 9.00
N ASN A 401 -54.76 -38.04 7.79
CA ASN A 401 -54.03 -38.73 6.72
C ASN A 401 -53.57 -37.83 5.56
N VAL A 402 -53.78 -36.51 5.61
CA VAL A 402 -53.56 -35.66 4.44
C VAL A 402 -52.29 -34.81 4.51
N CYS A 403 -52.12 -33.99 5.54
CA CYS A 403 -50.99 -33.05 5.58
C CYS A 403 -49.65 -33.74 5.90
N LEU A 404 -49.65 -34.84 6.68
CA LEU A 404 -48.44 -35.57 7.03
C LEU A 404 -47.69 -36.15 5.80
N PRO A 405 -48.36 -36.79 4.83
CA PRO A 405 -47.73 -37.19 3.56
C PRO A 405 -47.06 -36.04 2.80
N ILE A 406 -47.71 -34.87 2.70
CA ILE A 406 -47.15 -33.71 2.00
C ILE A 406 -45.85 -33.23 2.66
N ILE A 407 -45.86 -33.12 4.00
CA ILE A 407 -44.64 -32.81 4.78
C ILE A 407 -43.57 -33.87 4.53
N ALA A 408 -43.93 -35.16 4.51
CA ALA A 408 -42.99 -36.25 4.31
C ALA A 408 -42.35 -36.19 2.91
N TRP A 409 -43.12 -35.87 1.87
CA TRP A 409 -42.63 -35.70 0.51
C TRP A 409 -41.73 -34.49 0.34
N MET A 410 -42.10 -33.33 0.92
CA MET A 410 -41.22 -32.16 0.94
C MET A 410 -39.93 -32.46 1.69
N ARG A 411 -40.03 -33.07 2.88
CA ARG A 411 -38.85 -33.50 3.64
C ARG A 411 -38.00 -34.48 2.87
N GLN A 412 -38.60 -35.35 2.07
CA GLN A 412 -37.85 -36.27 1.26
C GLN A 412 -36.89 -35.51 0.35
N LEU A 413 -37.30 -34.43 -0.31
CA LEU A 413 -36.43 -33.60 -1.18
C LEU A 413 -35.23 -32.94 -0.45
N THR A 414 -35.17 -33.01 0.88
CA THR A 414 -34.08 -32.45 1.70
C THR A 414 -33.01 -33.52 1.99
N HIS A 415 -32.14 -33.81 1.01
CA HIS A 415 -31.18 -34.94 1.08
C HIS A 415 -29.88 -34.67 1.84
N TYR A 416 -29.58 -33.42 2.18
CA TYR A 416 -28.31 -33.04 2.83
C TYR A 416 -28.49 -32.91 4.35
N PRO A 417 -27.47 -33.24 5.17
CA PRO A 417 -27.54 -33.11 6.63
C PRO A 417 -27.87 -31.69 7.14
N GLN A 418 -27.71 -30.69 6.27
CA GLN A 418 -28.01 -29.28 6.56
C GLN A 418 -29.29 -28.78 5.88
N SER A 419 -29.92 -29.57 5.00
CA SER A 419 -31.15 -29.15 4.32
C SER A 419 -32.34 -29.18 5.26
N ARG A 420 -33.18 -28.16 5.15
CA ARG A 420 -34.37 -27.94 5.96
C ARG A 420 -35.52 -27.57 5.02
N PHE A 421 -36.75 -27.80 5.45
CA PHE A 421 -37.93 -27.20 4.85
C PHE A 421 -38.55 -26.25 5.88
N THR A 422 -39.32 -25.26 5.43
CA THR A 422 -39.98 -24.31 6.32
C THR A 422 -41.43 -24.08 5.88
N GLY A 423 -42.28 -23.70 6.82
CA GLY A 423 -43.55 -23.06 6.45
C GLY A 423 -43.29 -21.61 6.06
N TYR A 424 -44.05 -21.11 5.10
CA TYR A 424 -44.29 -19.69 4.92
C TYR A 424 -45.18 -19.22 6.08
N ARG A 425 -44.85 -18.07 6.69
CA ARG A 425 -45.59 -17.50 7.84
C ARG A 425 -45.46 -15.99 7.82
N ASP A 426 -44.21 -15.55 7.74
CA ASP A 426 -43.90 -14.15 7.55
C ASP A 426 -42.58 -13.96 6.78
N PRO A 427 -42.39 -12.80 6.13
CA PRO A 427 -41.20 -12.49 5.34
C PRO A 427 -39.87 -12.57 6.11
N ASN A 428 -39.86 -12.35 7.44
CA ASN A 428 -38.63 -12.39 8.24
C ASN A 428 -38.16 -13.83 8.52
N GLU A 429 -39.08 -14.78 8.72
CA GLU A 429 -38.71 -16.19 8.86
C GLU A 429 -38.17 -16.75 7.55
N LEU A 430 -38.83 -16.46 6.42
CA LEU A 430 -38.33 -16.80 5.09
C LEU A 430 -36.93 -16.21 4.86
N LYS A 431 -36.72 -14.95 5.25
CA LYS A 431 -35.39 -14.31 5.20
C LYS A 431 -34.35 -15.05 6.03
N LYS A 432 -34.63 -15.41 7.28
CA LYS A 432 -33.69 -16.15 8.15
C LYS A 432 -33.38 -17.53 7.56
N PHE A 433 -34.39 -18.21 7.06
CA PHE A 433 -34.24 -19.49 6.38
C PHE A 433 -33.34 -19.38 5.16
N MET A 434 -33.60 -18.42 4.27
CA MET A 434 -32.77 -18.18 3.09
C MET A 434 -31.32 -17.83 3.47
N GLN A 435 -31.11 -17.01 4.50
CA GLN A 435 -29.76 -16.70 5.01
C GLN A 435 -29.03 -17.94 5.50
N TYR A 436 -29.73 -18.85 6.19
CA TYR A 436 -29.18 -20.13 6.61
C TYR A 436 -28.83 -21.03 5.42
N VAL A 437 -29.73 -21.16 4.44
CA VAL A 437 -29.53 -21.96 3.21
C VAL A 437 -28.32 -21.50 2.40
N LEU A 438 -28.05 -20.20 2.43
CA LEU A 438 -26.95 -19.58 1.70
C LEU A 438 -25.61 -19.67 2.42
N ALA A 439 -25.59 -19.97 3.72
CA ALA A 439 -24.37 -20.36 4.39
C ALA A 439 -23.86 -21.65 3.71
N SER A 440 -22.73 -21.56 3.01
CA SER A 440 -22.10 -22.66 2.27
C SER A 440 -21.27 -23.56 3.21
N ASN A 441 -20.19 -24.15 2.71
CA ASN A 441 -19.03 -24.51 3.53
C ASN A 441 -18.00 -23.37 3.60
N TYR A 442 -17.15 -23.40 4.62
CA TYR A 442 -15.93 -22.61 4.68
C TYR A 442 -14.91 -23.13 3.64
N PRO A 443 -13.99 -22.30 3.15
CA PRO A 443 -12.95 -22.77 2.24
C PRO A 443 -12.03 -23.78 2.95
N HIS A 444 -11.74 -24.90 2.28
CA HIS A 444 -10.86 -25.95 2.77
C HIS A 444 -9.47 -25.89 2.13
N ASP A 445 -8.48 -26.37 2.88
CA ASP A 445 -7.10 -26.55 2.42
C ASP A 445 -6.53 -25.29 1.77
N VAL A 446 -6.80 -24.13 2.39
CA VAL A 446 -6.43 -22.83 1.84
C VAL A 446 -4.92 -22.72 1.77
N VAL A 447 -4.38 -22.46 0.57
CA VAL A 447 -2.94 -22.25 0.35
C VAL A 447 -2.71 -20.92 -0.34
N ILE A 448 -1.76 -20.14 0.17
CA ILE A 448 -1.26 -18.93 -0.48
C ILE A 448 0.19 -19.14 -0.88
N THR A 449 0.48 -18.94 -2.17
CA THR A 449 1.84 -18.95 -2.70
C THR A 449 2.22 -17.59 -3.27
N VAL A 450 3.51 -17.26 -3.17
CA VAL A 450 4.11 -16.07 -3.77
C VAL A 450 5.25 -16.53 -4.65
N ASP A 451 5.13 -16.29 -5.95
CA ASP A 451 6.02 -16.79 -6.99
C ASP A 451 6.28 -18.31 -6.88
N GLY A 452 5.22 -19.06 -6.59
CA GLY A 452 5.26 -20.53 -6.41
C GLY A 452 5.71 -21.01 -5.03
N LYS A 453 6.18 -20.12 -4.14
CA LYS A 453 6.57 -20.47 -2.77
C LYS A 453 5.40 -20.35 -1.81
N THR A 454 5.04 -21.43 -1.12
CA THR A 454 3.98 -21.41 -0.11
C THR A 454 4.37 -20.56 1.10
N ILE A 455 3.55 -19.55 1.40
CA ILE A 455 3.72 -18.66 2.57
C ILE A 455 2.63 -18.88 3.64
N PHE A 456 1.52 -19.50 3.25
CA PHE A 456 0.40 -19.83 4.12
C PHE A 456 -0.23 -21.14 3.68
N SER A 457 -0.58 -21.99 4.65
CA SER A 457 -1.35 -23.21 4.41
C SER A 457 -2.19 -23.52 5.63
N ASN A 458 -3.50 -23.70 5.44
CA ASN A 458 -4.43 -24.13 6.46
C ASN A 458 -5.10 -25.44 6.01
N PRO A 459 -4.66 -26.61 6.50
CA PRO A 459 -5.31 -27.88 6.18
C PRO A 459 -6.71 -27.94 6.83
N GLY A 460 -7.71 -28.40 6.07
CA GLY A 460 -9.11 -28.40 6.53
C GLY A 460 -9.80 -27.03 6.39
N PRO A 461 -10.98 -26.84 7.04
CA PRO A 461 -11.77 -25.62 6.89
C PRO A 461 -11.06 -24.42 7.51
N LEU A 462 -11.11 -23.27 6.86
CA LEU A 462 -10.77 -21.97 7.44
C LEU A 462 -12.07 -21.29 7.92
N ASP A 463 -12.45 -21.52 9.17
CA ASP A 463 -13.73 -21.15 9.76
C ASP A 463 -13.61 -20.17 10.95
N ASN A 464 -14.71 -19.85 11.62
CA ASN A 464 -14.72 -18.89 12.74
C ASN A 464 -13.85 -19.31 13.95
N THR A 465 -13.44 -20.58 14.04
CA THR A 465 -12.63 -21.09 15.16
C THR A 465 -11.13 -20.92 14.92
N ASN A 466 -10.72 -20.94 13.65
CA ASN A 466 -9.33 -20.81 13.25
C ASN A 466 -9.09 -19.61 12.32
N SER A 467 -10.04 -18.70 12.20
CA SER A 467 -9.96 -17.47 11.40
C SER A 467 -10.30 -16.25 12.27
N PRO A 468 -9.62 -15.09 12.14
CA PRO A 468 -8.56 -14.78 11.17
C PRO A 468 -7.20 -15.39 11.51
N GLN A 469 -6.35 -15.61 10.50
CA GLN A 469 -4.95 -15.99 10.68
C GLN A 469 -4.01 -14.96 10.05
N TRP A 470 -2.82 -14.87 10.63
CA TRP A 470 -1.72 -14.09 10.06
C TRP A 470 -0.81 -15.01 9.25
N VAL A 471 -0.42 -14.55 8.07
CA VAL A 471 0.64 -15.19 7.29
C VAL A 471 1.97 -15.03 8.02
N ASP A 472 2.84 -16.04 7.93
CA ASP A 472 4.18 -15.97 8.50
C ASP A 472 4.97 -14.81 7.85
N GLU A 473 5.31 -13.80 8.65
CA GLU A 473 5.94 -12.57 8.17
C GLU A 473 7.32 -12.84 7.54
N ASN A 474 8.04 -13.87 8.01
CA ASN A 474 9.37 -14.21 7.49
C ASN A 474 9.27 -14.97 6.17
N ALA A 475 8.34 -15.93 6.06
CA ALA A 475 8.08 -16.66 4.84
C ALA A 475 7.62 -15.72 3.72
N PHE A 476 6.73 -14.76 4.06
CA PHE A 476 6.25 -13.77 3.11
C PHE A 476 7.35 -12.78 2.70
N ALA A 477 8.12 -12.25 3.66
CA ALA A 477 9.27 -11.40 3.37
C ALA A 477 10.28 -12.10 2.45
N GLN A 478 10.67 -13.35 2.79
CA GLN A 478 11.62 -14.10 1.99
C GLN A 478 11.10 -14.37 0.57
N ALA A 479 9.83 -14.73 0.40
CA ALA A 479 9.26 -14.96 -0.93
C ALA A 479 9.32 -13.70 -1.82
N LEU A 480 9.06 -12.52 -1.23
CA LEU A 480 9.16 -11.24 -1.95
C LEU A 480 10.61 -10.85 -2.26
N GLU A 481 11.56 -11.10 -1.35
CA GLU A 481 12.98 -10.88 -1.60
C GLU A 481 13.51 -11.81 -2.70
N ASP A 482 13.16 -13.10 -2.67
CA ASP A 482 13.52 -14.08 -3.70
C ASP A 482 12.98 -13.61 -5.08
N ALA A 483 11.73 -13.16 -5.15
CA ALA A 483 11.13 -12.61 -6.36
C ALA A 483 11.83 -11.31 -6.82
N GLY A 484 12.21 -10.44 -5.88
CA GLY A 484 12.95 -9.21 -6.15
C GLY A 484 14.38 -9.45 -6.68
N GLN A 485 15.02 -10.56 -6.30
CA GLN A 485 16.32 -10.98 -6.82
C GLN A 485 16.23 -11.52 -8.25
N ASN A 486 15.16 -12.25 -8.57
CA ASN A 486 14.90 -12.80 -9.91
C ASN A 486 14.32 -11.76 -10.90
N CYS A 487 14.07 -10.54 -10.44
CA CYS A 487 13.50 -9.48 -11.25
C CYS A 487 14.52 -8.93 -12.26
N ASN A 488 14.21 -9.02 -13.56
CA ASN A 488 15.08 -8.52 -14.64
C ASN A 488 14.78 -7.07 -15.08
N GLN A 489 13.78 -6.44 -14.48
CA GLN A 489 13.33 -5.08 -14.76
C GLN A 489 13.47 -4.22 -13.48
N PRO A 490 13.36 -2.88 -13.54
CA PRO A 490 13.38 -2.05 -12.32
C PRO A 490 12.26 -2.39 -11.31
N SER A 491 11.13 -2.89 -11.83
CA SER A 491 9.97 -3.35 -11.08
C SER A 491 9.40 -4.60 -11.75
N CYS A 492 8.96 -5.58 -10.97
CA CYS A 492 8.35 -6.82 -11.44
C CYS A 492 6.99 -7.05 -10.78
N GLN A 493 6.09 -7.68 -11.54
CA GLN A 493 4.85 -8.23 -11.01
C GLN A 493 5.12 -9.59 -10.41
N VAL A 494 5.06 -9.66 -9.09
CA VAL A 494 5.15 -10.90 -8.32
C VAL A 494 3.77 -11.51 -8.22
N THR A 495 3.66 -12.76 -8.63
CA THR A 495 2.40 -13.49 -8.63
C THR A 495 2.07 -13.98 -7.22
N VAL A 496 0.85 -13.72 -6.74
CA VAL A 496 0.32 -14.26 -5.48
C VAL A 496 -0.89 -15.12 -5.81
N GLN A 497 -0.78 -16.44 -5.60
CA GLN A 497 -1.88 -17.37 -5.85
C GLN A 497 -2.54 -17.74 -4.54
N VAL A 498 -3.86 -17.64 -4.49
CA VAL A 498 -4.68 -18.15 -3.39
C VAL A 498 -5.49 -19.31 -3.93
N SER A 499 -5.46 -20.43 -3.24
CA SER A 499 -6.21 -21.62 -3.63
C SER A 499 -7.03 -22.18 -2.48
N SER A 500 -8.10 -22.88 -2.83
CA SER A 500 -8.97 -23.62 -1.92
C SER A 500 -9.34 -24.93 -2.61
N SER A 501 -9.50 -26.00 -1.84
CA SER A 501 -10.00 -27.30 -2.34
C SER A 501 -11.53 -27.37 -2.39
N SER A 502 -12.22 -26.41 -1.78
CA SER A 502 -13.69 -26.36 -1.71
C SER A 502 -14.25 -24.94 -1.94
N GLU A 503 -15.58 -24.86 -1.97
CA GLU A 503 -16.31 -23.58 -1.93
C GLU A 503 -16.01 -22.76 -0.68
N GLY A 504 -16.30 -21.47 -0.77
CA GLY A 504 -16.16 -20.51 0.31
C GLY A 504 -15.52 -19.23 -0.18
N ALA A 505 -15.27 -18.29 0.74
CA ALA A 505 -14.52 -17.08 0.41
C ALA A 505 -13.29 -16.94 1.29
N VAL A 506 -12.18 -16.54 0.69
CA VAL A 506 -10.96 -16.13 1.38
C VAL A 506 -10.84 -14.62 1.24
N ILE A 507 -10.70 -13.94 2.38
CA ILE A 507 -10.48 -12.51 2.45
C ILE A 507 -9.02 -12.28 2.80
N LEU A 508 -8.33 -11.54 1.94
CA LEU A 508 -7.03 -10.97 2.23
C LEU A 508 -7.20 -9.53 2.70
N SER A 509 -6.65 -9.22 3.86
CA SER A 509 -6.73 -7.88 4.45
C SER A 509 -5.44 -7.52 5.16
N GLU A 510 -5.32 -6.24 5.53
CA GLU A 510 -4.18 -5.74 6.30
C GLU A 510 -2.83 -6.04 5.62
N LEU A 511 -2.81 -6.04 4.27
CA LEU A 511 -1.59 -6.14 3.49
C LEU A 511 -0.72 -4.91 3.79
N GLU A 512 0.49 -5.16 4.29
CA GLU A 512 1.50 -4.13 4.52
C GLU A 512 2.87 -4.73 4.24
N VAL A 513 3.57 -4.24 3.22
CA VAL A 513 4.96 -4.59 2.95
C VAL A 513 5.77 -3.31 2.94
N VAL A 514 6.76 -3.23 3.83
CA VAL A 514 7.76 -2.17 3.84
C VAL A 514 9.07 -2.78 3.40
N TYR A 515 9.70 -2.18 2.40
CA TYR A 515 10.95 -2.68 1.86
C TYR A 515 11.91 -1.54 1.50
N GLN A 516 13.19 -1.88 1.43
CA GLN A 516 14.24 -0.97 0.97
C GLN A 516 15.01 -1.63 -0.17
N GLN A 517 15.20 -0.90 -1.26
CA GLN A 517 16.04 -1.36 -2.36
C GLN A 517 17.50 -1.22 -1.99
N TYR A 518 18.28 -2.31 -1.98
CA TYR A 518 19.73 -2.26 -1.80
C TYR A 518 20.46 -2.05 -3.13
N ILE A 519 21.67 -1.52 -3.05
CA ILE A 519 22.54 -1.25 -4.19
C ILE A 519 23.55 -2.37 -4.30
N LYS A 520 23.59 -3.01 -5.47
CA LYS A 520 24.51 -4.12 -5.72
C LYS A 520 25.89 -3.59 -6.11
N ASP A 521 26.92 -4.18 -5.50
CA ASP A 521 28.33 -3.86 -5.73
C ASP A 521 28.65 -2.35 -5.56
N ALA A 522 28.13 -1.74 -4.49
CA ALA A 522 28.36 -0.32 -4.21
C ALA A 522 29.83 -0.09 -3.81
N GLY A 523 30.53 0.75 -4.56
CA GLY A 523 31.94 1.04 -4.37
C GLY A 523 32.26 2.52 -4.34
N VAL A 524 33.27 2.88 -3.54
CA VAL A 524 33.93 4.19 -3.59
C VAL A 524 35.42 3.97 -3.77
N ASP A 525 35.98 4.54 -4.83
CA ASP A 525 37.41 4.50 -5.12
C ASP A 525 38.01 5.89 -4.95
N LEU A 526 39.21 5.98 -4.38
CA LEU A 526 40.04 7.18 -4.34
C LEU A 526 41.26 6.95 -5.24
N ASN A 527 41.38 7.74 -6.31
CA ASN A 527 42.45 7.63 -7.31
C ASN A 527 42.61 6.19 -7.86
N GLY A 528 41.49 5.47 -8.00
CA GLY A 528 41.46 4.09 -8.49
C GLY A 528 41.68 3.01 -7.42
N ASN A 529 41.94 3.39 -6.16
CA ASN A 529 42.05 2.47 -5.04
C ASN A 529 40.73 2.40 -4.28
N SER A 530 40.17 1.20 -4.10
CA SER A 530 38.92 1.02 -3.36
C SER A 530 39.08 1.38 -1.89
N ILE A 531 38.26 2.32 -1.41
CA ILE A 531 38.18 2.73 0.00
C ILE A 531 36.88 2.26 0.66
N PHE A 532 35.91 1.82 -0.13
CA PHE A 532 34.67 1.19 0.32
C PHE A 532 34.15 0.24 -0.74
N TYR A 533 33.66 -0.92 -0.31
CA TYR A 533 32.93 -1.87 -1.13
C TYR A 533 31.89 -2.60 -0.28
N ASP A 534 30.65 -2.64 -0.76
CA ASP A 534 29.58 -3.43 -0.16
C ASP A 534 28.76 -4.10 -1.27
N PRO A 535 28.68 -5.45 -1.30
CA PRO A 535 27.95 -6.16 -2.34
C PRO A 535 26.43 -5.94 -2.28
N GLN A 536 25.87 -5.53 -1.13
CA GLN A 536 24.42 -5.34 -0.92
C GLN A 536 24.13 -4.13 -0.01
N PHE A 537 24.48 -2.93 -0.49
CA PHE A 537 24.43 -1.72 0.31
C PHE A 537 23.00 -1.18 0.49
N GLY A 538 22.44 -1.34 1.69
CA GLY A 538 21.06 -0.96 2.03
C GLY A 538 20.92 0.22 3.01
N GLY A 539 21.98 0.98 3.32
CA GLY A 539 21.93 1.90 4.46
C GLY A 539 22.79 3.14 4.33
N SER A 540 23.33 3.58 5.47
CA SER A 540 24.33 4.64 5.53
C SER A 540 25.59 4.12 6.22
N LYS A 541 26.76 4.49 5.70
CA LYS A 541 28.06 4.10 6.24
C LYS A 541 29.01 5.30 6.26
N GLN A 542 29.66 5.53 7.39
CA GLN A 542 30.80 6.44 7.45
C GLN A 542 32.07 5.70 7.00
N ILE A 543 32.79 6.29 6.06
CA ILE A 543 34.05 5.81 5.50
C ILE A 543 35.16 6.69 6.08
N ASP A 544 36.11 6.07 6.77
CA ASP A 544 37.39 6.69 7.11
C ASP A 544 38.39 6.38 6.00
N PHE A 545 38.87 7.43 5.33
CA PHE A 545 39.84 7.33 4.24
C PHE A 545 41.12 8.11 4.55
N THR A 546 41.44 8.30 5.84
CA THR A 546 42.63 9.04 6.30
C THR A 546 43.93 8.46 5.72
N ALA A 547 44.14 7.15 5.86
CA ALA A 547 45.34 6.50 5.34
C ALA A 547 45.41 6.49 3.79
N PRO A 548 44.34 6.13 3.06
CA PRO A 548 44.28 6.32 1.61
C PRO A 548 44.56 7.76 1.16
N ALA A 549 44.02 8.76 1.86
CA ALA A 549 44.25 10.16 1.56
C ALA A 549 45.71 10.56 1.75
N GLN A 550 46.35 10.11 2.84
CA GLN A 550 47.77 10.36 3.07
C GLN A 550 48.63 9.71 1.97
N SER A 551 48.31 8.48 1.57
CA SER A 551 49.00 7.81 0.47
C SER A 551 48.89 8.57 -0.86
N VAL A 552 47.79 9.29 -1.11
CA VAL A 552 47.65 10.16 -2.28
C VAL A 552 48.61 11.34 -2.20
N ILE A 553 48.74 12.01 -1.04
CA ILE A 553 49.71 13.10 -0.85
C ILE A 553 51.14 12.60 -1.10
N ASP A 554 51.48 11.46 -0.50
CA ASP A 554 52.84 10.91 -0.52
C ASP A 554 53.29 10.54 -1.95
N ALA A 555 52.35 10.06 -2.78
CA ALA A 555 52.62 9.63 -4.16
C ALA A 555 52.50 10.76 -5.20
N CYS A 556 51.89 11.90 -4.87
CA CYS A 556 51.57 12.93 -5.86
C CYS A 556 52.81 13.72 -6.32
N GLN A 557 52.77 14.29 -7.53
CA GLN A 557 53.79 15.24 -8.00
C GLN A 557 53.40 16.68 -7.62
N PRO A 558 54.37 17.57 -7.29
CA PRO A 558 54.07 18.96 -6.94
C PRO A 558 53.39 19.73 -8.07
N PRO A 559 52.69 20.85 -7.78
CA PRO A 559 52.46 21.44 -6.45
C PRO A 559 51.17 20.97 -5.77
N GLU A 560 50.24 20.38 -6.52
CA GLU A 560 48.90 19.99 -6.06
C GLU A 560 48.67 18.49 -6.27
N CYS A 561 48.15 17.84 -5.23
CA CYS A 561 47.65 16.49 -5.28
C CYS A 561 46.15 16.52 -5.59
N VAL A 562 45.73 15.77 -6.61
CA VAL A 562 44.32 15.63 -6.98
C VAL A 562 43.73 14.40 -6.28
N PHE A 563 42.65 14.60 -5.53
CA PHE A 563 41.87 13.55 -4.89
C PHE A 563 40.64 13.28 -5.72
N ASN A 564 40.70 12.29 -6.61
CA ASN A 564 39.61 11.91 -7.48
C ASN A 564 38.83 10.74 -6.89
N PHE A 565 37.59 11.00 -6.49
CA PHE A 565 36.66 9.98 -6.01
C PHE A 565 35.82 9.46 -7.17
N THR A 566 35.70 8.16 -7.29
CA THR A 566 34.81 7.51 -8.26
C THR A 566 33.80 6.65 -7.51
N LEU A 567 32.52 6.83 -7.80
CA LEU A 567 31.48 5.92 -7.30
C LEU A 567 31.19 4.85 -8.34
N SER A 568 30.91 3.65 -7.86
CA SER A 568 30.51 2.53 -8.70
C SER A 568 29.36 1.74 -8.08
N SER A 569 28.58 1.11 -8.95
CA SER A 569 27.57 0.11 -8.66
C SER A 569 27.46 -0.81 -9.87
N SER A 570 27.00 -2.04 -9.69
CA SER A 570 26.76 -2.95 -10.83
C SER A 570 25.47 -2.61 -11.58
N GLU A 571 24.61 -1.76 -11.01
CA GLU A 571 23.27 -1.45 -11.52
C GLU A 571 22.92 0.03 -11.30
N PRO A 572 22.02 0.63 -12.09
CA PRO A 572 21.60 2.00 -11.90
C PRO A 572 21.01 2.23 -10.50
N ALA A 573 21.61 3.13 -9.72
CA ALA A 573 21.24 3.39 -8.35
C ALA A 573 21.55 4.84 -7.92
N LYS A 574 20.89 5.29 -6.84
CA LYS A 574 21.17 6.59 -6.23
C LYS A 574 22.11 6.38 -5.03
N LEU A 575 23.40 6.64 -5.20
CA LEU A 575 24.36 6.74 -4.09
C LEU A 575 24.53 8.20 -3.69
N LEU A 576 24.41 8.49 -2.40
CA LEU A 576 24.57 9.82 -1.84
C LEU A 576 25.86 9.87 -1.03
N LEU A 577 26.74 10.82 -1.35
CA LEU A 577 27.88 11.17 -0.51
C LEU A 577 27.57 12.44 0.27
N SER A 578 27.84 12.39 1.57
CA SER A 578 27.63 13.52 2.47
C SER A 578 28.76 13.59 3.49
N ASN A 579 28.81 14.70 4.23
CA ASN A 579 29.72 14.87 5.37
C ASN A 579 31.21 14.62 5.05
N LEU A 580 31.65 14.99 3.83
CA LEU A 580 33.07 15.00 3.51
C LEU A 580 33.77 16.00 4.43
N SER A 581 34.70 15.50 5.24
CA SER A 581 35.53 16.32 6.13
C SER A 581 36.96 15.85 6.05
N VAL A 582 37.86 16.75 5.67
CA VAL A 582 39.30 16.52 5.69
C VAL A 582 39.94 17.57 6.60
N LYS A 583 40.44 17.12 7.74
CA LYS A 583 41.27 17.91 8.64
C LYS A 583 42.72 17.68 8.28
N TYR A 584 43.43 18.75 8.01
CA TYR A 584 44.84 18.69 7.64
C TYR A 584 45.62 19.84 8.27
N SER A 585 46.91 19.64 8.50
CA SER A 585 47.83 20.72 8.84
C SER A 585 48.69 21.10 7.64
N LYS A 586 48.97 22.39 7.50
CA LYS A 586 49.87 22.94 6.49
C LYS A 586 50.80 23.96 7.13
N VAL A 587 52.06 23.96 6.69
CA VAL A 587 53.04 24.98 7.05
C VAL A 587 53.09 26.01 5.92
N PHE A 588 52.61 27.23 6.18
CA PHE A 588 52.56 28.32 5.20
C PHE A 588 53.89 29.10 5.16
N LEU A 589 54.98 28.38 4.86
CA LEU A 589 56.32 28.93 5.03
C LEU A 589 56.56 30.18 4.18
N GLU A 590 56.18 30.15 2.89
CA GLU A 590 56.44 31.28 2.00
C GLU A 590 55.57 32.50 2.35
N GLU A 591 54.31 32.31 2.73
CA GLU A 591 53.45 33.41 3.16
C GLU A 591 53.88 33.99 4.50
N ASP A 592 54.26 33.15 5.46
CA ASP A 592 54.78 33.60 6.75
C ASP A 592 56.12 34.33 6.58
N LEU A 593 56.96 33.85 5.65
CA LEU A 593 58.22 34.50 5.30
C LEU A 593 57.99 35.84 4.60
N LEU A 594 57.13 35.89 3.60
CA LEU A 594 56.71 37.12 2.91
C LEU A 594 56.18 38.16 3.89
N GLN A 595 55.27 37.75 4.78
CA GLN A 595 54.72 38.62 5.80
C GLN A 595 55.81 39.16 6.74
N SER A 596 56.71 38.28 7.20
CA SER A 596 57.83 38.66 8.07
C SER A 596 58.79 39.63 7.39
N VAL A 597 59.04 39.45 6.09
CA VAL A 597 59.84 40.36 5.26
C VAL A 597 59.19 41.74 5.19
N LEU A 598 57.89 41.81 4.87
CA LEU A 598 57.15 43.07 4.78
C LEU A 598 57.09 43.80 6.12
N GLU A 599 56.84 43.08 7.21
CA GLU A 599 56.83 43.64 8.57
C GLU A 599 58.21 44.18 8.97
N CYS A 600 59.26 43.46 8.62
CA CYS A 600 60.63 43.88 8.88
C CYS A 600 60.97 45.19 8.16
N TYR A 601 60.59 45.29 6.89
CA TYR A 601 60.77 46.50 6.09
C TYR A 601 59.97 47.69 6.65
N ASP A 602 58.68 47.49 6.96
CA ASP A 602 57.81 48.52 7.55
C ASP A 602 58.35 49.00 8.92
N ARG A 603 58.94 48.09 9.70
CA ARG A 603 59.57 48.42 10.98
C ARG A 603 60.84 49.24 10.78
N ALA A 604 61.67 48.87 9.80
CA ALA A 604 62.87 49.63 9.45
C ALA A 604 62.54 51.04 8.93
N SER A 605 61.52 51.15 8.08
CA SER A 605 61.03 52.42 7.54
C SER A 605 60.59 53.38 8.65
N ARG A 606 59.80 52.90 9.62
CA ARG A 606 59.40 53.67 10.80
C ARG A 606 60.56 54.12 11.68
N GLN A 607 61.69 53.43 11.63
CA GLN A 607 62.94 53.78 12.35
C GLN A 607 63.93 54.57 11.48
N GLY A 608 63.49 55.05 10.31
CA GLY A 608 64.30 55.85 9.40
C GLY A 608 65.47 55.07 8.78
N PHE A 609 65.38 53.74 8.69
CA PHE A 609 66.38 52.86 8.06
C PHE A 609 67.81 52.99 8.63
N SER A 610 67.93 53.44 9.88
CA SER A 610 69.21 53.90 10.44
C SER A 610 70.01 52.84 11.22
N LYS A 611 69.41 51.69 11.54
CA LYS A 611 70.01 50.64 12.38
C LYS A 611 69.66 49.26 11.86
N ASN A 612 70.53 48.28 12.13
CA ASN A 612 70.21 46.89 11.90
C ASN A 612 69.09 46.45 12.85
N ILE A 613 68.13 45.68 12.33
CA ILE A 613 66.96 45.23 13.10
C ILE A 613 66.82 43.73 12.92
N ARG A 614 67.00 42.95 14.00
CA ARG A 614 66.56 41.56 14.01
C ARG A 614 65.05 41.54 14.12
N CYS A 615 64.36 41.09 13.07
CA CYS A 615 62.91 41.22 12.97
C CYS A 615 62.19 40.00 13.51
N LYS A 616 62.43 38.82 12.92
CA LYS A 616 61.73 37.58 13.31
C LYS A 616 62.55 36.35 12.92
N GLU A 617 62.47 35.31 13.75
CA GLU A 617 62.96 33.97 13.42
C GLU A 617 61.76 33.05 13.21
N ILE A 618 61.69 32.42 12.05
CA ILE A 618 60.61 31.53 11.62
C ILE A 618 61.12 30.09 11.81
N PRO A 619 60.60 29.33 12.79
CA PRO A 619 60.96 27.95 12.97
C PRO A 619 60.33 27.14 11.83
N VAL A 620 61.14 26.32 11.18
CA VAL A 620 60.68 25.38 10.16
C VAL A 620 60.70 23.98 10.78
N PRO A 621 59.55 23.28 10.87
CA PRO A 621 59.52 21.92 11.41
C PRO A 621 60.53 21.02 10.72
N LYS A 622 61.23 20.16 11.48
CA LYS A 622 62.29 19.28 10.95
C LYS A 622 61.83 18.35 9.84
N ASP A 623 60.54 18.09 9.80
CA ASP A 623 59.84 17.21 8.88
C ASP A 623 59.06 17.97 7.79
N TYR A 624 59.24 19.30 7.71
CA TYR A 624 58.80 20.08 6.56
C TYR A 624 59.53 19.63 5.30
N ILE A 625 58.84 19.60 4.17
CA ILE A 625 59.44 19.20 2.89
C ILE A 625 59.38 20.40 1.95
N PHE A 626 60.53 20.86 1.48
CA PHE A 626 60.61 21.89 0.46
C PHE A 626 60.32 21.27 -0.91
N TYR A 627 59.16 21.60 -1.48
CA TYR A 627 58.77 21.14 -2.81
C TYR A 627 59.29 22.03 -3.95
N LYS A 628 59.67 23.25 -3.59
CA LYS A 628 60.40 24.19 -4.42
C LYS A 628 61.39 24.93 -3.54
N GLU A 629 62.45 25.37 -4.18
CA GLU A 629 63.44 26.24 -3.57
C GLU A 629 62.76 27.56 -3.14
N VAL A 630 62.85 27.88 -1.85
CA VAL A 630 62.41 29.20 -1.36
C VAL A 630 63.61 30.13 -1.42
N ASN A 631 63.54 31.11 -2.30
CA ASN A 631 64.61 32.06 -2.54
C ASN A 631 64.03 33.44 -2.79
N GLU A 632 64.90 34.40 -3.09
CA GLU A 632 64.50 35.78 -3.34
C GLU A 632 63.48 35.89 -4.48
N SER A 633 63.73 35.18 -5.58
CA SER A 633 62.83 35.17 -6.74
C SER A 633 61.45 34.59 -6.36
N SER A 634 61.38 33.53 -5.54
CA SER A 634 60.11 32.92 -5.13
C SER A 634 59.25 33.87 -4.29
N ILE A 635 59.86 34.62 -3.37
CA ILE A 635 59.16 35.66 -2.57
C ILE A 635 58.79 36.87 -3.41
N THR A 636 59.66 37.29 -4.34
CA THR A 636 59.36 38.36 -5.30
C THR A 636 58.17 38.00 -6.18
N GLN A 637 58.09 36.78 -6.71
CA GLN A 637 56.93 36.32 -7.47
C GLN A 637 55.66 36.33 -6.62
N LEU A 638 55.73 35.98 -5.34
CA LEU A 638 54.59 36.11 -4.43
C LEU A 638 54.16 37.58 -4.23
N LEU A 639 55.11 38.50 -4.08
CA LEU A 639 54.82 39.95 -4.01
C LEU A 639 54.13 40.44 -5.29
N ILE A 640 54.60 40.02 -6.47
CA ILE A 640 53.99 40.35 -7.77
C ILE A 640 52.57 39.80 -7.85
N ASN A 641 52.37 38.52 -7.55
CA ASN A 641 51.08 37.85 -7.62
C ASN A 641 50.05 38.47 -6.67
N LYS A 642 50.49 38.89 -5.48
CA LYS A 642 49.65 39.60 -4.50
C LYS A 642 49.44 41.09 -4.83
N LYS A 643 50.13 41.61 -5.86
CA LYS A 643 50.15 43.04 -6.23
C LYS A 643 50.66 43.93 -5.10
N TRP A 644 51.69 43.46 -4.38
CA TRP A 644 52.26 44.11 -3.19
C TRP A 644 53.64 44.76 -3.43
N CYS A 645 54.06 44.89 -4.69
CA CYS A 645 55.36 45.49 -5.04
C CYS A 645 55.54 46.93 -4.51
N ASN A 646 54.45 47.69 -4.41
CA ASN A 646 54.45 49.07 -3.91
C ASN A 646 54.71 49.19 -2.40
N ARG A 647 54.82 48.07 -1.67
CA ARG A 647 55.16 48.06 -0.24
C ARG A 647 56.64 48.35 -0.01
N PHE A 648 57.49 48.17 -1.03
CA PHE A 648 58.87 48.62 -1.02
C PHE A 648 58.99 50.00 -1.69
N SER A 649 59.78 50.91 -1.10
CA SER A 649 59.79 52.33 -1.49
C SER A 649 60.50 52.64 -2.82
N ASN A 650 61.27 51.69 -3.36
CA ASN A 650 62.12 51.85 -4.55
C ASN A 650 61.94 50.63 -5.48
N SER A 651 60.71 50.25 -5.84
CA SER A 651 60.46 49.01 -6.59
C SER A 651 60.83 49.07 -8.09
N ASP A 652 61.68 50.02 -8.50
CA ASP A 652 61.87 50.45 -9.88
C ASP A 652 62.47 49.36 -10.80
N TYR A 653 63.04 48.28 -10.23
CA TYR A 653 63.74 47.23 -10.98
C TYR A 653 63.40 45.77 -10.61
N GLY A 654 62.41 45.48 -9.77
CA GLY A 654 62.14 44.05 -9.47
C GLY A 654 61.25 43.67 -8.31
N CYS A 655 60.37 44.54 -7.78
CA CYS A 655 59.44 44.15 -6.71
C CYS A 655 60.14 43.55 -5.46
N GLY A 656 61.33 44.05 -5.12
CA GLY A 656 62.15 43.60 -4.00
C GLY A 656 63.41 42.83 -4.39
N GLU A 657 63.42 42.12 -5.52
CA GLU A 657 64.59 41.36 -6.01
C GLU A 657 65.75 42.30 -6.35
N GLN A 658 66.94 41.97 -5.82
CA GLN A 658 68.23 42.64 -5.94
C GLN A 658 68.26 44.08 -5.39
N ASP A 659 67.17 44.55 -4.78
CA ASP A 659 67.05 45.91 -4.27
C ASP A 659 66.81 45.91 -2.76
N GLN A 660 65.59 45.65 -2.29
CA GLN A 660 65.24 45.72 -0.86
C GLN A 660 65.12 44.37 -0.16
N LEU A 661 65.20 43.25 -0.88
CA LEU A 661 65.18 41.90 -0.34
C LEU A 661 66.49 41.21 -0.74
N ARG A 662 67.11 40.50 0.20
CA ARG A 662 68.32 39.71 -0.04
C ARG A 662 68.23 38.36 0.65
N PHE A 663 68.35 37.27 -0.10
CA PHE A 663 68.52 35.93 0.49
C PHE A 663 70.00 35.59 0.61
N VAL A 664 70.47 35.20 1.82
CA VAL A 664 71.86 34.76 2.03
C VAL A 664 72.11 33.41 1.36
N HIS A 665 71.12 32.53 1.43
CA HIS A 665 71.06 31.29 0.68
C HIS A 665 69.61 30.92 0.42
N SER A 666 69.41 30.08 -0.59
CA SER A 666 68.11 29.47 -0.85
C SER A 666 67.80 28.37 0.16
N PHE A 667 66.53 28.25 0.53
CA PHE A 667 66.07 27.22 1.45
C PHE A 667 65.50 26.03 0.68
N THR A 668 66.18 24.89 0.82
CA THR A 668 65.77 23.59 0.26
C THR A 668 65.73 22.49 1.33
N ILE A 669 66.17 22.81 2.56
CA ILE A 669 66.19 21.90 3.71
C ILE A 669 65.58 22.58 4.94
N PRO A 670 64.93 21.83 5.84
CA PRO A 670 64.35 22.38 7.07
C PRO A 670 65.39 23.00 7.99
N THR A 671 65.37 24.32 8.09
CA THR A 671 66.14 25.11 9.05
C THR A 671 65.34 26.33 9.45
N ASN A 672 65.56 26.85 10.65
CA ASN A 672 64.98 28.13 11.06
C ASN A 672 65.44 29.22 10.08
N ILE A 673 64.52 30.11 9.73
CA ILE A 673 64.78 31.23 8.82
C ILE A 673 64.79 32.52 9.63
N LEU A 674 65.90 33.23 9.60
CA LEU A 674 66.03 34.53 10.25
C LEU A 674 65.74 35.66 9.24
N VAL A 675 64.83 36.55 9.62
CA VAL A 675 64.52 37.77 8.88
C VAL A 675 65.04 38.97 9.67
N GLU A 676 65.90 39.76 9.05
CA GLU A 676 66.49 40.95 9.64
C GLU A 676 66.60 42.09 8.62
N TYR A 677 66.77 43.32 9.09
CA TYR A 677 67.05 44.48 8.25
C TYR A 677 68.52 44.88 8.44
N ASP A 678 69.27 44.99 7.35
CA ASP A 678 70.64 45.48 7.31
C ASP A 678 70.65 46.95 6.86
N ALA A 679 70.97 47.86 7.77
CA ALA A 679 71.00 49.30 7.48
C ALA A 679 72.14 49.70 6.54
N LYS A 680 73.20 48.90 6.44
CA LYS A 680 74.34 49.19 5.55
C LYS A 680 73.96 48.99 4.09
N THR A 681 73.26 47.89 3.79
CA THR A 681 72.79 47.59 2.44
C THR A 681 71.37 48.08 2.18
N ARG A 682 70.67 48.54 3.23
CA ARG A 682 69.26 48.97 3.22
C ARG A 682 68.28 47.88 2.77
N GLN A 683 68.63 46.62 3.04
CA GLN A 683 67.88 45.44 2.63
C GLN A 683 67.27 44.70 3.82
N VAL A 684 66.12 44.07 3.58
CA VAL A 684 65.67 42.94 4.40
C VAL A 684 66.47 41.72 3.98
N VAL A 685 67.25 41.17 4.91
CA VAL A 685 68.07 39.99 4.74
C VAL A 685 67.32 38.78 5.30
N VAL A 686 67.22 37.74 4.49
CA VAL A 686 66.69 36.43 4.87
C VAL A 686 67.85 35.44 4.90
N SER A 687 68.15 34.89 6.08
CA SER A 687 69.30 33.99 6.31
C SER A 687 68.92 32.73 7.04
#